data_AF-U3ABA5-F1
#
_entry.id   AF-U3ABA5-F1
#
_cell.length_a   1.000
_cell.length_b   1.000
_cell.length_c   1.000
_cell.angle_alpha   90.00
_cell.angle_beta   90.00
_cell.angle_gamma   90.00
#
_symmetry.space_group_name_H-M   'P 1'
#
loop_
_entity.id
_entity.type
_entity.pdbx_description
1 polymer ?
#
loop_
_entity_poly.entity_id
_entity_poly.type
_entity_poly.pdbx_seq_one_letter_code
_entity_poly.pdbx_strand_id
1 'polypeptide(L)'
;MCSNRRFGISRGMTGGDPPIQRVSVDRVDARGIGHHESSDASPLRLGPLPESVVGESLLVEIWGLGEGRVVDQRYRPEIEPPAVSMDRSMVESILAPAGELSSGDYVLGITEGFRGDVTPRMIAGGYRIQIPGTDEKNVVLARVKEARRKTFGANEASAVRVDSPSLFRTTTERGIGLRRLMADGKWREPIVSELELRTLEELVERVDNGRSASILYPGFDPDVSLQAAIELLYHARPRSNVALLTSGSSIQWGQKGEIRDAYRGYGLSTDPVPSEDVIPLNRVFSHGYVHGGEMKTSSGALLDRHLILTKDNGELSAIPNLTAIVVDYTSRKPGIDEETIERVRERFPNVPIVSIGSVFTKNERDGVPRYAPPAFFENEETFPSISDIGDVMGAYDPQVGRTTSGLRTTKYTNDSSGSPTSPITTDQLGLLREPTMAVTPVDSGDLSRWFELATERFEELLDSGVDRAGHKVYSNEMFYERLPVPVERYNDWIRDEWDAGKRFVPDTTDAVLDDLETYGGKIDDLQAPAHVFAAHKALSEIDSALREENPLFERVCEEVTDALDRGYRLGVFCPRKSWSHVLQEALVERGFSTDAIGSNVVLLDPDSIRDTPPCHRLVFTGPQRPQYAGFYFHPRATEVVVYTYDGRWEGTVARHAREYRQRLNVATSGSNAEPYPVPDWGDATDDVTSDVADVETSEDEESESEPSTDTTSSSSRREAIVESDSIDDEELHRLAQLVEHAPTKNRELADLWGYDSGSEVYQYLSTHLREYYERNEDKLIVPTAEGEQLVEERTAKR
;
A
#
# COMPACT_ATOMS: atom_id res chain seq x y z
N MET A 1 -34.98 -38.75 -33.27
CA MET A 1 -34.35 -39.08 -31.98
C MET A 1 -33.23 -38.08 -31.75
N CYS A 2 -33.53 -36.85 -31.33
CA CYS A 2 -33.64 -36.40 -29.94
C CYS A 2 -32.36 -36.64 -29.11
N SER A 3 -31.51 -35.61 -28.99
CA SER A 3 -30.98 -35.12 -27.71
C SER A 3 -30.03 -33.93 -27.94
N ASN A 4 -30.58 -32.72 -27.83
CA ASN A 4 -29.84 -31.49 -27.58
C ASN A 4 -29.22 -31.54 -26.17
N ARG A 5 -27.92 -31.21 -26.04
CA ARG A 5 -27.39 -30.60 -24.81
C ARG A 5 -26.60 -29.36 -25.17
N ARG A 6 -27.14 -28.23 -24.74
CA ARG A 6 -26.51 -26.90 -24.72
C ARG A 6 -25.30 -26.96 -23.78
N PHE A 7 -24.13 -26.60 -24.28
CA PHE A 7 -23.02 -26.19 -23.42
C PHE A 7 -23.30 -24.74 -22.99
N GLY A 8 -23.55 -24.56 -21.71
CA GLY A 8 -23.57 -23.24 -21.08
C GLY A 8 -22.14 -22.74 -20.95
N ILE A 9 -21.91 -21.54 -21.47
CA ILE A 9 -20.69 -20.77 -21.30
C ILE A 9 -20.66 -20.29 -19.84
N SER A 10 -19.78 -20.84 -19.01
CA SER A 10 -19.35 -20.19 -17.78
C SER A 10 -18.12 -19.36 -18.09
N ARG A 11 -18.31 -18.04 -18.20
CA ARG A 11 -17.25 -17.07 -17.95
C ARG A 11 -17.01 -17.02 -16.45
N GLY A 12 -15.76 -17.12 -16.01
CA GLY A 12 -15.36 -16.86 -14.63
C GLY A 12 -14.21 -17.75 -14.18
N MET A 13 -12.99 -17.29 -14.43
CA MET A 13 -11.77 -17.43 -13.63
C MET A 13 -10.59 -17.00 -14.52
N THR A 14 -10.18 -15.75 -14.35
CA THR A 14 -9.00 -15.14 -14.97
C THR A 14 -7.94 -14.97 -13.88
N GLY A 15 -6.71 -15.41 -14.14
CA GLY A 15 -5.53 -15.16 -13.31
C GLY A 15 -5.06 -16.40 -12.54
N GLY A 16 -3.84 -16.86 -12.84
CA GLY A 16 -3.19 -17.98 -12.17
C GLY A 16 -2.86 -17.64 -10.72
N ASP A 17 -3.73 -18.03 -9.80
CA ASP A 17 -3.39 -18.13 -8.39
C ASP A 17 -2.29 -19.21 -8.21
N PRO A 18 -1.42 -19.10 -7.19
CA PRO A 18 -0.54 -20.21 -6.78
C PRO A 18 -1.35 -21.50 -6.59
N PRO A 19 -0.73 -22.69 -6.52
CA PRO A 19 -1.46 -23.89 -6.12
C PRO A 19 -1.88 -23.72 -4.67
N ILE A 20 -3.03 -23.06 -4.49
CA ILE A 20 -3.77 -22.97 -3.27
C ILE A 20 -4.31 -24.38 -3.07
N GLN A 21 -3.61 -25.13 -2.25
CA GLN A 21 -3.96 -26.51 -1.95
C GLN A 21 -4.65 -26.55 -0.60
N ARG A 22 -5.64 -27.43 -0.47
CA ARG A 22 -6.11 -27.81 0.86
C ARG A 22 -5.15 -28.84 1.43
N VAL A 23 -4.56 -28.51 2.56
CA VAL A 23 -3.41 -29.22 3.13
C VAL A 23 -3.72 -29.54 4.59
N SER A 24 -3.74 -30.82 4.98
CA SER A 24 -3.97 -31.22 6.37
C SER A 24 -2.75 -30.94 7.26
N VAL A 25 -2.92 -30.26 8.38
CA VAL A 25 -1.91 -30.18 9.44
C VAL A 25 -1.89 -31.51 10.15
N ASP A 26 -0.89 -32.33 9.87
CA ASP A 26 -0.75 -33.65 10.47
C ASP A 26 -0.20 -33.59 11.89
N ARG A 27 0.63 -32.59 12.18
CA ARG A 27 1.12 -32.33 13.54
C ARG A 27 1.59 -30.89 13.71
N VAL A 28 1.54 -30.44 14.94
CA VAL A 28 2.24 -29.26 15.41
C VAL A 28 3.34 -29.74 16.34
N ASP A 29 4.60 -29.41 16.06
CA ASP A 29 5.71 -29.83 16.92
C ASP A 29 5.83 -28.97 18.18
N ALA A 30 6.76 -29.33 19.08
CA ALA A 30 6.96 -28.61 20.34
C ALA A 30 7.38 -27.13 20.19
N ARG A 31 7.72 -26.69 18.96
CA ARG A 31 8.02 -25.29 18.62
C ARG A 31 6.81 -24.58 17.98
N GLY A 32 5.65 -25.23 17.99
CA GLY A 32 4.46 -24.73 17.35
C GLY A 32 4.48 -24.89 15.82
N ILE A 33 5.41 -25.62 15.20
CA ILE A 33 5.44 -25.67 13.72
C ILE A 33 4.44 -26.71 13.21
N GLY A 34 3.50 -26.29 12.36
CA GLY A 34 2.60 -27.16 11.62
C GLY A 34 3.31 -27.93 10.51
N HIS A 35 3.03 -29.21 10.38
CA HIS A 35 3.58 -30.06 9.32
C HIS A 35 2.44 -30.73 8.56
N HIS A 36 2.57 -30.82 7.24
CA HIS A 36 1.74 -31.61 6.35
C HIS A 36 2.57 -32.67 5.63
N GLU A 37 2.11 -33.91 5.57
CA GLU A 37 2.72 -35.03 4.88
C GLU A 37 2.01 -35.27 3.53
N SER A 38 2.59 -34.75 2.46
CA SER A 38 2.18 -35.07 1.08
C SER A 38 2.44 -36.54 0.73
N SER A 39 1.62 -37.11 -0.16
CA SER A 39 1.78 -38.50 -0.64
C SER A 39 3.06 -38.73 -1.47
N ASP A 40 3.66 -37.67 -2.03
CA ASP A 40 4.63 -37.80 -3.13
C ASP A 40 6.09 -37.42 -2.77
N ALA A 41 6.36 -36.59 -1.75
CA ALA A 41 7.67 -36.39 -1.07
C ALA A 41 7.61 -35.17 -0.10
N SER A 42 8.55 -35.14 0.86
CA SER A 42 8.91 -34.09 1.84
C SER A 42 7.77 -33.45 2.68
N PRO A 43 7.85 -33.46 4.03
CA PRO A 43 6.86 -32.80 4.87
C PRO A 43 6.83 -31.29 4.59
N LEU A 44 5.65 -30.81 4.21
CA LEU A 44 5.31 -29.42 3.99
C LEU A 44 5.15 -28.70 5.34
N ARG A 45 6.08 -27.82 5.69
CA ARG A 45 6.02 -27.00 6.90
C ARG A 45 5.11 -25.80 6.64
N LEU A 46 4.15 -25.60 7.53
CA LEU A 46 3.06 -24.62 7.41
C LEU A 46 3.27 -23.37 8.27
N GLY A 47 4.47 -23.22 8.83
CA GLY A 47 4.78 -22.17 9.79
C GLY A 47 4.23 -22.47 11.19
N PRO A 48 4.23 -21.48 12.09
CA PRO A 48 3.74 -21.65 13.44
C PRO A 48 2.21 -21.84 13.41
N LEU A 49 1.72 -22.93 13.96
CA LEU A 49 0.32 -23.22 14.15
C LEU A 49 0.01 -23.67 15.60
N PRO A 50 -1.17 -23.36 16.17
CA PRO A 50 -1.54 -23.82 17.49
C PRO A 50 -1.90 -25.30 17.41
N GLU A 51 -1.69 -26.05 18.47
CA GLU A 51 -2.04 -27.49 18.50
C GLU A 51 -3.51 -27.75 18.12
N SER A 52 -4.40 -26.76 18.31
CA SER A 52 -5.82 -26.87 17.94
C SER A 52 -6.10 -27.04 16.46
N VAL A 53 -5.15 -26.70 15.56
CA VAL A 53 -5.33 -26.94 14.11
C VAL A 53 -4.82 -28.30 13.67
N VAL A 54 -4.25 -29.10 14.57
CA VAL A 54 -3.82 -30.48 14.25
C VAL A 54 -5.04 -31.31 13.86
N GLY A 55 -4.94 -31.97 12.71
CA GLY A 55 -6.04 -32.66 12.06
C GLY A 55 -6.65 -31.84 10.95
N GLU A 56 -6.40 -30.53 10.88
CA GLU A 56 -7.18 -29.67 10.02
C GLU A 56 -6.62 -29.42 8.60
N SER A 57 -7.45 -29.39 7.55
CA SER A 57 -7.14 -29.07 6.12
C SER A 57 -7.12 -27.56 5.75
N LEU A 58 -5.97 -26.90 5.86
CA LEU A 58 -5.89 -25.45 5.69
C LEU A 58 -5.79 -25.11 4.21
N LEU A 59 -6.27 -23.93 3.83
CA LEU A 59 -6.07 -23.44 2.47
C LEU A 59 -4.65 -22.89 2.36
N VAL A 60 -3.68 -23.70 1.93
CA VAL A 60 -2.27 -23.37 1.95
C VAL A 60 -1.80 -22.91 0.59
N GLU A 61 -1.17 -21.74 0.58
CA GLU A 61 -0.32 -21.27 -0.48
C GLU A 61 1.05 -21.92 -0.31
N ILE A 62 1.41 -22.83 -1.21
CA ILE A 62 2.70 -23.54 -1.19
C ILE A 62 3.72 -22.70 -1.97
N TRP A 63 4.91 -22.50 -1.40
CA TRP A 63 5.91 -21.54 -1.91
C TRP A 63 7.29 -22.13 -2.18
N GLY A 64 7.52 -23.41 -1.85
CA GLY A 64 8.87 -23.97 -1.77
C GLY A 64 8.95 -25.48 -1.51
N LEU A 65 10.19 -25.98 -1.39
CA LEU A 65 10.68 -27.35 -1.06
C LEU A 65 10.05 -27.97 0.21
N GLY A 66 8.72 -28.06 0.26
CA GLY A 66 7.97 -28.39 1.47
C GLY A 66 7.71 -27.18 2.36
N GLU A 67 7.41 -25.99 1.81
CA GLU A 67 7.01 -24.81 2.60
C GLU A 67 5.73 -24.17 2.06
N GLY A 68 4.86 -23.68 2.96
CA GLY A 68 3.67 -22.89 2.58
C GLY A 68 3.07 -22.12 3.76
N ARG A 69 2.27 -21.09 3.50
CA ARG A 69 1.37 -20.49 4.52
C ARG A 69 -0.05 -20.86 4.24
N VAL A 70 -0.92 -20.73 5.23
CA VAL A 70 -2.33 -20.61 4.89
C VAL A 70 -2.61 -19.24 4.28
N VAL A 71 -3.28 -19.26 3.14
CA VAL A 71 -3.91 -18.10 2.53
C VAL A 71 -4.87 -17.46 3.54
N ASP A 72 -4.58 -16.21 3.86
CA ASP A 72 -5.50 -15.33 4.55
C ASP A 72 -6.59 -14.88 3.57
N GLN A 73 -7.76 -15.51 3.64
CA GLN A 73 -8.91 -15.18 2.79
C GLN A 73 -9.67 -13.96 3.33
N ARG A 74 -8.98 -12.84 3.57
CA ARG A 74 -9.65 -11.61 4.01
C ARG A 74 -10.75 -11.21 3.05
N TYR A 75 -11.72 -10.49 3.59
CA TYR A 75 -12.84 -9.91 2.87
C TYR A 75 -12.40 -9.30 1.53
N ARG A 76 -12.85 -9.90 0.43
CA ARG A 76 -12.80 -9.26 -0.89
C ARG A 76 -14.21 -8.71 -1.20
N PRO A 77 -14.33 -7.46 -1.66
CA PRO A 77 -15.59 -6.73 -1.79
C PRO A 77 -16.59 -7.32 -2.81
N GLU A 78 -16.24 -8.42 -3.47
CA GLU A 78 -17.10 -9.12 -4.43
C GLU A 78 -18.37 -9.70 -3.81
N ILE A 79 -18.39 -9.90 -2.48
CA ILE A 79 -19.56 -10.35 -1.74
C ILE A 79 -20.08 -9.22 -0.86
N GLU A 80 -21.16 -8.57 -1.29
CA GLU A 80 -21.89 -7.67 -0.38
C GLU A 80 -22.37 -8.46 0.84
N PRO A 81 -22.09 -8.01 2.08
CA PRO A 81 -22.67 -8.63 3.25
C PRO A 81 -24.19 -8.57 3.12
N PRO A 82 -24.90 -9.62 3.56
CA PRO A 82 -26.32 -9.75 3.30
C PRO A 82 -27.05 -8.49 3.79
N ALA A 83 -27.74 -7.82 2.86
CA ALA A 83 -28.51 -6.61 3.11
C ALA A 83 -29.78 -6.94 3.90
N VAL A 84 -29.62 -7.45 5.12
CA VAL A 84 -30.74 -7.71 6.02
C VAL A 84 -31.11 -6.37 6.66
N SER A 85 -32.37 -5.97 6.48
CA SER A 85 -32.98 -4.93 7.29
C SER A 85 -33.14 -5.48 8.71
N MET A 86 -32.15 -5.27 9.56
CA MET A 86 -32.21 -5.67 10.96
C MET A 86 -32.82 -4.53 11.78
N ASP A 87 -33.95 -4.79 12.43
CA ASP A 87 -34.45 -3.93 13.49
C ASP A 87 -33.77 -4.25 14.82
N ARG A 88 -34.02 -3.41 15.83
CA ARG A 88 -33.43 -3.58 17.17
C ARG A 88 -33.78 -4.92 17.80
N SER A 89 -35.01 -5.38 17.64
CA SER A 89 -35.46 -6.65 18.22
C SER A 89 -34.72 -7.83 17.60
N MET A 90 -34.43 -7.76 16.30
CA MET A 90 -33.65 -8.78 15.59
C MET A 90 -32.20 -8.80 16.08
N VAL A 91 -31.58 -7.62 16.24
CA VAL A 91 -30.24 -7.51 16.81
C VAL A 91 -30.18 -8.07 18.23
N GLU A 92 -31.11 -7.68 19.11
CA GLU A 92 -31.19 -8.21 20.47
C GLU A 92 -31.41 -9.73 20.52
N SER A 93 -32.07 -10.30 19.50
CA SER A 93 -32.25 -11.75 19.39
C SER A 93 -30.99 -12.48 18.94
N ILE A 94 -30.18 -11.89 18.05
CA ILE A 94 -28.93 -12.46 17.53
C ILE A 94 -27.80 -12.36 18.57
N LEU A 95 -27.75 -11.27 19.32
CA LEU A 95 -26.75 -11.03 20.37
C LEU A 95 -27.02 -11.82 21.65
N ALA A 96 -28.18 -12.48 21.73
CA ALA A 96 -28.55 -13.31 22.85
C ALA A 96 -28.15 -14.77 22.61
N PRO A 97 -27.57 -15.46 23.60
CA PRO A 97 -27.39 -16.91 23.53
C PRO A 97 -28.72 -17.61 23.25
N ALA A 98 -28.72 -18.55 22.31
CA ALA A 98 -29.89 -19.36 22.04
C ALA A 98 -30.21 -20.25 23.26
N GLY A 99 -31.31 -19.98 23.96
CA GLY A 99 -31.82 -20.82 25.04
C GLY A 99 -31.90 -20.16 26.42
N GLU A 100 -31.90 -20.97 27.49
CA GLU A 100 -31.94 -20.48 28.87
C GLU A 100 -30.54 -20.07 29.34
N LEU A 101 -30.40 -18.82 29.81
CA LEU A 101 -29.15 -18.34 30.40
C LEU A 101 -28.84 -19.12 31.67
N SER A 102 -27.59 -19.57 31.77
CA SER A 102 -27.00 -20.25 32.91
C SER A 102 -25.87 -19.42 33.52
N SER A 103 -25.51 -19.73 34.77
CA SER A 103 -24.33 -19.14 35.39
C SER A 103 -23.07 -19.54 34.61
N GLY A 104 -22.25 -18.56 34.26
CA GLY A 104 -21.03 -18.76 33.49
C GLY A 104 -21.15 -18.36 32.02
N ASP A 105 -22.37 -18.27 31.47
CA ASP A 105 -22.61 -17.91 30.07
C ASP A 105 -22.13 -16.50 29.76
N TYR A 106 -21.74 -16.29 28.50
CA TYR A 106 -21.41 -14.96 27.99
C TYR A 106 -22.59 -14.37 27.25
N VAL A 107 -22.78 -13.07 27.44
CA VAL A 107 -23.83 -12.30 26.79
C VAL A 107 -23.20 -11.02 26.23
N LEU A 108 -23.49 -10.71 24.96
CA LEU A 108 -23.11 -9.46 24.32
C LEU A 108 -24.39 -8.70 24.04
N GLY A 109 -24.40 -7.39 24.25
CA GLY A 109 -25.61 -6.62 23.95
C GLY A 109 -25.48 -5.16 24.31
N ILE A 110 -26.60 -4.45 24.16
CA ILE A 110 -26.67 -3.01 24.42
C ILE A 110 -27.38 -2.76 25.74
N THR A 111 -26.77 -1.93 26.59
CA THR A 111 -27.38 -1.52 27.86
C THR A 111 -28.41 -0.41 27.67
N GLU A 112 -29.47 -0.41 28.48
CA GLU A 112 -30.54 0.57 28.45
C GLU A 112 -30.89 1.09 29.84
N GLY A 113 -31.30 2.35 29.88
CA GLY A 113 -31.94 2.96 31.04
C GLY A 113 -33.39 2.51 31.16
N PHE A 114 -33.76 1.96 32.32
CA PHE A 114 -35.15 1.64 32.65
C PHE A 114 -35.71 2.66 33.62
N ARG A 115 -36.94 3.11 33.37
CA ARG A 115 -37.59 4.14 34.16
C ARG A 115 -37.76 3.67 35.62
N GLY A 116 -37.02 4.30 36.54
CA GLY A 116 -37.04 3.98 37.98
C GLY A 116 -35.90 3.09 38.46
N ASP A 117 -35.01 2.63 37.56
CA ASP A 117 -33.79 1.93 37.93
C ASP A 117 -32.59 2.87 37.99
N VAL A 118 -31.67 2.60 38.93
CA VAL A 118 -30.42 3.36 39.10
C VAL A 118 -29.29 2.77 38.23
N THR A 119 -29.44 1.54 37.76
CA THR A 119 -28.41 0.82 36.99
C THR A 119 -28.97 0.43 35.63
N PRO A 120 -28.28 0.76 34.52
CA PRO A 120 -28.64 0.28 33.20
C PRO A 120 -28.73 -1.25 33.16
N ARG A 121 -29.65 -1.77 32.36
CA ARG A 121 -29.85 -3.21 32.18
C ARG A 121 -29.74 -3.57 30.71
N MET A 122 -29.33 -4.79 30.43
CA MET A 122 -29.33 -5.36 29.09
C MET A 122 -30.53 -6.29 28.92
N ILE A 123 -31.14 -6.30 27.73
CA ILE A 123 -32.14 -7.29 27.36
C ILE A 123 -31.49 -8.28 26.38
N ALA A 124 -31.45 -9.55 26.77
CA ALA A 124 -30.96 -10.62 25.91
C ALA A 124 -31.67 -11.94 26.28
N GLY A 125 -32.13 -12.69 25.28
CA GLY A 125 -32.70 -14.04 25.47
C GLY A 125 -33.97 -14.05 26.34
N GLY A 126 -34.71 -12.94 26.40
CA GLY A 126 -35.87 -12.79 27.28
C GLY A 126 -35.52 -12.51 28.76
N TYR A 127 -34.25 -12.27 29.09
CA TYR A 127 -33.78 -11.86 30.41
C TYR A 127 -33.56 -10.34 30.47
N ARG A 128 -33.89 -9.75 31.61
CA ARG A 128 -33.37 -8.45 32.04
C ARG A 128 -32.13 -8.69 32.87
N ILE A 129 -30.98 -8.33 32.31
CA ILE A 129 -29.67 -8.62 32.87
C ILE A 129 -29.14 -7.35 33.52
N GLN A 130 -28.94 -7.37 34.84
CA GLN A 130 -28.32 -6.26 35.55
C GLN A 130 -26.80 -6.38 35.46
N ILE A 131 -26.14 -5.33 34.97
CA ILE A 131 -24.68 -5.26 34.82
C ILE A 131 -24.17 -4.00 35.54
N PRO A 132 -23.71 -4.13 36.79
CA PRO A 132 -23.18 -2.99 37.55
C PRO A 132 -22.02 -2.30 36.82
N GLY A 133 -21.93 -0.98 36.94
CA GLY A 133 -20.80 -0.20 36.37
C GLY A 133 -20.86 0.02 34.86
N THR A 134 -22.04 -0.11 34.24
CA THR A 134 -22.24 0.19 32.82
C THR A 134 -23.06 1.46 32.65
N ASP A 135 -22.74 2.28 31.64
CA ASP A 135 -23.62 3.39 31.23
C ASP A 135 -24.68 2.91 30.25
N GLU A 136 -25.73 3.71 30.05
CA GLU A 136 -26.74 3.47 29.03
C GLU A 136 -26.17 3.59 27.61
N LYS A 137 -26.70 2.81 26.68
CA LYS A 137 -26.34 2.81 25.26
C LYS A 137 -24.86 2.46 25.02
N ASN A 138 -24.34 1.51 25.81
CA ASN A 138 -23.03 0.91 25.59
C ASN A 138 -23.19 -0.51 25.03
N VAL A 139 -22.29 -0.91 24.14
CA VAL A 139 -22.08 -2.34 23.86
C VAL A 139 -21.31 -2.93 25.03
N VAL A 140 -21.81 -4.03 25.59
CA VAL A 140 -21.22 -4.67 26.75
C VAL A 140 -21.14 -6.17 26.50
N LEU A 141 -19.95 -6.73 26.62
CA LEU A 141 -19.76 -8.15 26.87
C LEU A 141 -19.80 -8.38 28.39
N ALA A 142 -20.63 -9.31 28.84
CA ALA A 142 -20.74 -9.64 30.26
C ALA A 142 -20.83 -11.16 30.46
N ARG A 143 -20.38 -11.62 31.63
CA ARG A 143 -20.49 -13.01 32.07
C ARG A 143 -21.60 -13.14 33.10
N VAL A 144 -22.57 -14.00 32.83
CA VAL A 144 -23.74 -14.22 33.69
C VAL A 144 -23.29 -14.84 35.02
N LYS A 145 -23.66 -14.20 36.14
CA LYS A 145 -23.46 -14.71 37.50
C LYS A 145 -24.61 -15.61 37.92
N GLU A 146 -25.83 -15.11 37.77
CA GLU A 146 -27.04 -15.79 38.16
C GLU A 146 -28.14 -15.48 37.16
N ALA A 147 -28.96 -16.47 36.85
CA ALA A 147 -30.13 -16.32 35.98
C ALA A 147 -31.32 -17.02 36.65
N ARG A 148 -32.48 -16.36 36.68
CA ARG A 148 -33.71 -16.84 37.32
C ARG A 148 -34.90 -16.65 36.41
N ARG A 149 -35.60 -17.75 36.16
CA ARG A 149 -36.85 -17.75 35.41
C ARG A 149 -37.99 -17.26 36.31
N LYS A 150 -38.82 -16.35 35.80
CA LYS A 150 -40.03 -15.92 36.49
C LYS A 150 -41.24 -16.62 35.89
N THR A 151 -42.19 -17.01 36.73
CA THR A 151 -43.48 -17.55 36.28
C THR A 151 -44.31 -16.50 35.55
N PHE A 152 -44.14 -15.22 35.94
CA PHE A 152 -44.79 -14.07 35.32
C PHE A 152 -43.80 -12.90 35.21
N GLY A 153 -43.75 -12.27 34.03
CA GLY A 153 -42.83 -11.17 33.73
C GLY A 153 -41.54 -11.62 33.01
N ALA A 154 -40.64 -10.67 32.74
CA ALA A 154 -39.34 -10.96 32.14
C ALA A 154 -38.46 -11.74 33.12
N ASN A 155 -37.64 -12.66 32.59
CA ASN A 155 -36.65 -13.36 33.41
C ASN A 155 -35.62 -12.36 33.94
N GLU A 156 -34.96 -12.67 35.05
CA GLU A 156 -33.95 -11.80 35.64
C GLU A 156 -32.61 -12.50 35.66
N ALA A 157 -31.56 -11.78 35.29
CA ALA A 157 -30.19 -12.24 35.47
C ALA A 157 -29.34 -11.12 36.04
N SER A 158 -28.23 -11.50 36.65
CA SER A 158 -27.13 -10.58 36.96
C SER A 158 -25.90 -11.06 36.23
N ALA A 159 -25.12 -10.13 35.70
CA ALA A 159 -23.87 -10.42 35.02
C ALA A 159 -22.79 -9.42 35.46
N VAL A 160 -21.53 -9.78 35.24
CA VAL A 160 -20.39 -8.89 35.44
C VAL A 160 -19.82 -8.56 34.08
N ARG A 161 -19.59 -7.28 33.85
CA ARG A 161 -18.90 -6.81 32.66
C ARG A 161 -17.57 -7.54 32.53
N VAL A 162 -17.30 -8.03 31.33
CA VAL A 162 -15.96 -8.49 30.97
C VAL A 162 -15.20 -7.23 30.58
N ASP A 163 -14.46 -6.69 31.54
CA ASP A 163 -13.49 -5.65 31.23
C ASP A 163 -12.35 -6.32 30.48
N SER A 164 -12.28 -6.04 29.19
CA SER A 164 -11.14 -6.39 28.37
C SER A 164 -10.56 -5.09 27.82
N PRO A 165 -9.23 -4.93 27.84
CA PRO A 165 -8.57 -3.79 27.20
C PRO A 165 -8.70 -3.81 25.67
N SER A 166 -9.09 -4.94 25.07
CA SER A 166 -9.25 -5.08 23.62
C SER A 166 -10.44 -5.96 23.21
N LEU A 167 -11.22 -5.52 22.23
CA LEU A 167 -12.27 -6.34 21.59
C LEU A 167 -11.66 -7.50 20.80
N PHE A 168 -10.57 -7.26 20.08
CA PHE A 168 -9.85 -8.31 19.37
C PHE A 168 -9.31 -9.37 20.33
N ARG A 169 -8.67 -8.99 21.44
CA ARG A 169 -8.16 -9.98 22.43
C ARG A 169 -9.28 -10.81 23.02
N THR A 170 -10.39 -10.15 23.37
CA THR A 170 -11.57 -10.85 23.88
C THR A 170 -12.07 -11.91 22.91
N THR A 171 -12.07 -11.55 21.61
CA THR A 171 -12.49 -12.45 20.54
C THR A 171 -11.59 -13.67 20.47
N THR A 172 -10.27 -13.47 20.51
CA THR A 172 -9.28 -14.55 20.41
C THR A 172 -9.23 -15.45 21.64
N GLU A 173 -9.32 -14.89 22.85
CA GLU A 173 -9.25 -15.70 24.06
C GLU A 173 -10.54 -16.47 24.36
N ARG A 174 -11.69 -15.98 23.88
CA ARG A 174 -13.00 -16.48 24.30
C ARG A 174 -13.84 -17.03 23.16
N GLY A 175 -13.40 -16.84 21.91
CA GLY A 175 -14.16 -17.19 20.73
C GLY A 175 -15.49 -16.43 20.62
N ILE A 176 -15.62 -15.25 21.25
CA ILE A 176 -16.85 -14.44 21.31
C ILE A 176 -16.49 -12.98 21.08
N GLY A 177 -17.26 -12.28 20.24
CA GLY A 177 -17.03 -10.87 19.95
C GLY A 177 -16.98 -10.61 18.46
N LEU A 178 -15.85 -10.09 17.98
CA LEU A 178 -15.67 -9.62 16.62
C LEU A 178 -15.59 -10.79 15.62
N ARG A 179 -16.15 -10.58 14.43
CA ARG A 179 -16.12 -11.50 13.30
C ARG A 179 -15.73 -10.73 12.05
N ARG A 180 -15.01 -11.41 11.16
CA ARG A 180 -14.63 -10.95 9.83
C ARG A 180 -15.33 -11.85 8.79
N LEU A 181 -15.99 -11.23 7.83
CA LEU A 181 -16.56 -11.91 6.67
C LEU A 181 -15.42 -12.23 5.71
N MET A 182 -15.19 -13.51 5.44
CA MET A 182 -14.12 -13.96 4.56
C MET A 182 -14.58 -13.98 3.10
N ALA A 183 -13.64 -14.08 2.15
CA ALA A 183 -13.94 -14.12 0.72
C ALA A 183 -14.82 -15.32 0.29
N ASP A 184 -14.89 -16.38 1.10
CA ASP A 184 -15.78 -17.52 0.88
C ASP A 184 -17.23 -17.27 1.37
N GLY A 185 -17.52 -16.05 1.82
CA GLY A 185 -18.82 -15.64 2.34
C GLY A 185 -19.11 -16.11 3.78
N LYS A 186 -18.12 -16.69 4.48
CA LYS A 186 -18.30 -17.15 5.86
C LYS A 186 -17.73 -16.17 6.87
N TRP A 187 -18.44 -16.04 7.99
CA TRP A 187 -17.94 -15.29 9.14
C TRP A 187 -16.98 -16.14 9.96
N ARG A 188 -15.80 -15.58 10.26
CA ARG A 188 -14.77 -16.21 11.08
C ARG A 188 -14.19 -15.22 12.07
N GLU A 189 -13.39 -15.71 12.98
CA GLU A 189 -12.56 -14.85 13.82
C GLU A 189 -11.56 -14.07 12.95
N PRO A 190 -11.36 -12.75 13.19
CA PRO A 190 -10.28 -12.03 12.54
C PRO A 190 -8.93 -12.61 12.97
N ILE A 191 -8.03 -12.84 12.01
CA ILE A 191 -6.68 -13.33 12.28
C ILE A 191 -5.86 -12.16 12.81
N VAL A 192 -5.57 -12.16 14.11
CA VAL A 192 -4.80 -11.12 14.79
C VAL A 192 -3.77 -11.79 15.70
N SER A 193 -2.51 -11.39 15.57
CA SER A 193 -1.39 -11.91 16.35
C SER A 193 -1.33 -11.31 17.75
N GLU A 194 -0.60 -11.98 18.66
CA GLU A 194 -0.37 -11.48 20.02
C GLU A 194 0.27 -10.07 20.02
N LEU A 195 1.11 -9.75 19.04
CA LEU A 195 1.69 -8.41 18.98
C LEU A 195 0.69 -7.35 18.54
N GLU A 196 -0.17 -7.65 17.57
CA GLU A 196 -1.27 -6.75 17.22
C GLU A 196 -2.19 -6.53 18.40
N LEU A 197 -2.52 -7.60 19.14
CA LEU A 197 -3.35 -7.49 20.33
C LEU A 197 -2.74 -6.52 21.33
N ARG A 198 -1.45 -6.67 21.66
CA ARG A 198 -0.74 -5.73 22.55
C ARG A 198 -0.71 -4.30 22.00
N THR A 199 -0.53 -4.15 20.69
CA THR A 199 -0.52 -2.84 20.01
C THR A 199 -1.90 -2.16 20.13
N LEU A 200 -2.98 -2.90 19.92
CA LEU A 200 -4.36 -2.40 20.06
C LEU A 200 -4.71 -2.07 21.52
N GLU A 201 -4.23 -2.86 22.47
CA GLU A 201 -4.42 -2.58 23.91
C GLU A 201 -3.71 -1.31 24.35
N GLU A 202 -2.43 -1.15 24.00
CA GLU A 202 -1.65 0.06 24.30
C GLU A 202 -2.27 1.28 23.60
N LEU A 203 -2.77 1.11 22.38
CA LEU A 203 -3.51 2.16 21.67
C LEU A 203 -4.74 2.63 22.46
N VAL A 204 -5.59 1.71 22.90
CA VAL A 204 -6.78 2.02 23.70
C VAL A 204 -6.38 2.72 25.00
N GLU A 205 -5.38 2.19 25.72
CA GLU A 205 -4.89 2.79 26.95
C GLU A 205 -4.36 4.21 26.73
N ARG A 206 -3.58 4.46 25.68
CA ARG A 206 -3.07 5.80 25.35
C ARG A 206 -4.22 6.77 25.09
N VAL A 207 -5.17 6.40 24.23
CA VAL A 207 -6.31 7.26 23.88
C VAL A 207 -7.21 7.53 25.08
N ASP A 208 -7.51 6.52 25.91
CA ASP A 208 -8.31 6.69 27.12
C ASP A 208 -7.65 7.65 28.13
N ASN A 209 -6.32 7.70 28.15
CA ASN A 209 -5.53 8.64 28.94
C ASN A 209 -5.32 10.00 28.24
N GLY A 210 -5.95 10.25 27.09
CA GLY A 210 -5.82 11.49 26.33
C GLY A 210 -4.47 11.65 25.60
N ARG A 211 -3.72 10.56 25.41
CA ARG A 211 -2.41 10.56 24.73
C ARG A 211 -2.55 10.12 23.27
N SER A 212 -1.77 10.76 22.41
CA SER A 212 -1.62 10.36 21.00
C SER A 212 -0.76 9.10 20.87
N ALA A 213 -0.85 8.43 19.73
CA ALA A 213 -0.18 7.17 19.43
C ALA A 213 0.42 7.19 18.02
N SER A 214 1.56 6.54 17.86
CA SER A 214 2.29 6.45 16.60
C SER A 214 2.61 4.99 16.35
N ILE A 215 2.00 4.40 15.33
CA ILE A 215 2.13 2.98 15.00
C ILE A 215 2.93 2.86 13.71
N LEU A 216 4.12 2.27 13.80
CA LEU A 216 4.93 1.96 12.63
C LEU A 216 4.85 0.47 12.34
N TYR A 217 4.11 0.16 11.28
CA TYR A 217 3.77 -1.18 10.91
C TYR A 217 4.90 -1.83 10.08
N PRO A 218 5.30 -3.06 10.44
CA PRO A 218 6.48 -3.76 9.89
C PRO A 218 6.27 -4.36 8.49
N GLY A 219 5.02 -4.53 8.08
CA GLY A 219 4.62 -5.08 6.79
C GLY A 219 3.81 -4.07 6.00
N PHE A 220 3.15 -4.53 4.95
CA PHE A 220 2.10 -3.75 4.29
C PHE A 220 0.77 -4.45 4.55
N ASP A 221 -0.07 -3.79 5.35
CA ASP A 221 -1.44 -4.22 5.57
C ASP A 221 -2.33 -2.98 5.72
N PRO A 222 -3.17 -2.68 4.71
CA PRO A 222 -4.03 -1.52 4.78
C PRO A 222 -5.16 -1.63 5.82
N ASP A 223 -5.57 -2.84 6.22
CA ASP A 223 -6.72 -3.02 7.13
C ASP A 223 -6.44 -2.52 8.56
N VAL A 224 -5.17 -2.34 8.93
CA VAL A 224 -4.72 -2.01 10.30
C VAL A 224 -5.32 -0.72 10.81
N SER A 225 -5.35 0.32 9.96
CA SER A 225 -5.92 1.61 10.32
C SER A 225 -7.41 1.50 10.62
N LEU A 226 -8.11 0.61 9.91
CA LEU A 226 -9.51 0.30 10.17
C LEU A 226 -9.69 -0.52 11.46
N GLN A 227 -8.82 -1.48 11.74
CA GLN A 227 -8.84 -2.24 13.00
C GLN A 227 -8.65 -1.32 14.21
N ALA A 228 -7.66 -0.43 14.16
CA ALA A 228 -7.44 0.61 15.17
C ALA A 228 -8.69 1.48 15.36
N ALA A 229 -9.31 1.94 14.26
CA ALA A 229 -10.52 2.74 14.33
C ALA A 229 -11.72 1.98 14.92
N ILE A 230 -11.88 0.68 14.60
CA ILE A 230 -12.91 -0.20 15.18
C ILE A 230 -12.69 -0.33 16.68
N GLU A 231 -11.45 -0.54 17.10
CA GLU A 231 -11.11 -0.72 18.51
C GLU A 231 -11.45 0.54 19.31
N LEU A 232 -10.99 1.69 18.85
CA LEU A 232 -11.31 2.97 19.48
C LEU A 232 -12.81 3.27 19.50
N LEU A 233 -13.54 2.90 18.44
CA LEU A 233 -14.99 3.09 18.37
C LEU A 233 -15.76 2.21 19.37
N TYR A 234 -15.28 0.98 19.60
CA TYR A 234 -15.86 0.07 20.59
C TYR A 234 -15.69 0.62 22.01
N HIS A 235 -14.51 1.13 22.32
CA HIS A 235 -14.14 1.70 23.63
C HIS A 235 -14.65 3.14 23.86
N ALA A 236 -14.99 3.87 22.79
CA ALA A 236 -15.48 5.24 22.90
C ALA A 236 -16.75 5.38 23.75
N ARG A 237 -16.95 6.57 24.33
CA ARG A 237 -18.15 6.89 25.13
C ARG A 237 -19.41 6.98 24.25
N PRO A 238 -20.63 6.85 24.82
CA PRO A 238 -21.85 7.15 24.08
C PRO A 238 -21.82 8.55 23.47
N ARG A 239 -22.29 8.72 22.22
CA ARG A 239 -22.30 10.00 21.46
C ARG A 239 -20.93 10.55 21.06
N SER A 240 -19.90 9.70 21.09
CA SER A 240 -18.57 9.98 20.58
C SER A 240 -18.42 9.57 19.11
N ASN A 241 -17.51 10.26 18.42
CA ASN A 241 -17.11 9.92 17.06
C ASN A 241 -15.61 9.62 16.99
N VAL A 242 -15.24 8.69 16.12
CA VAL A 242 -13.85 8.41 15.73
C VAL A 242 -13.72 8.81 14.27
N ALA A 243 -12.77 9.67 13.95
CA ALA A 243 -12.46 10.02 12.57
C ALA A 243 -11.34 9.12 12.04
N LEU A 244 -11.48 8.67 10.78
CA LEU A 244 -10.42 8.03 10.01
C LEU A 244 -10.10 8.95 8.82
N LEU A 245 -8.97 9.64 8.92
CA LEU A 245 -8.37 10.45 7.88
C LEU A 245 -7.47 9.56 7.04
N THR A 246 -7.80 9.39 5.77
CA THR A 246 -7.09 8.50 4.84
C THR A 246 -6.59 9.25 3.62
N SER A 247 -5.45 8.82 3.11
CA SER A 247 -4.75 9.40 1.95
C SER A 247 -4.86 8.53 0.69
N GLY A 248 -5.64 7.44 0.73
CA GLY A 248 -5.76 6.49 -0.38
C GLY A 248 -6.21 7.13 -1.69
N SER A 249 -5.79 6.57 -2.82
CA SER A 249 -6.05 7.08 -4.18
C SER A 249 -6.90 6.09 -4.98
N SER A 250 -7.16 6.33 -6.27
CA SER A 250 -7.86 5.33 -7.10
C SER A 250 -7.03 4.08 -7.35
N ILE A 251 -5.72 4.14 -7.07
CA ILE A 251 -4.73 3.10 -7.37
C ILE A 251 -4.22 2.46 -6.07
N GLN A 252 -4.24 3.18 -4.95
CA GLN A 252 -3.85 2.65 -3.63
C GLN A 252 -5.05 2.61 -2.69
N TRP A 253 -5.09 1.57 -1.85
CA TRP A 253 -6.12 1.40 -0.85
C TRP A 253 -6.30 2.62 0.05
N GLY A 254 -7.53 2.89 0.44
CA GLY A 254 -7.91 3.96 1.36
C GLY A 254 -8.96 4.90 0.76
N GLN A 255 -9.64 4.50 -0.32
CA GLN A 255 -10.84 5.22 -0.72
C GLN A 255 -11.93 5.10 0.33
N LYS A 256 -12.70 6.18 0.53
CA LYS A 256 -13.85 6.17 1.46
C LYS A 256 -14.84 5.01 1.15
N GLY A 257 -14.92 4.56 -0.11
CA GLY A 257 -15.71 3.40 -0.53
C GLY A 257 -15.10 2.08 -0.07
N GLU A 258 -13.83 1.84 -0.36
CA GLU A 258 -13.11 0.62 0.04
C GLU A 258 -13.12 0.41 1.55
N ILE A 259 -12.82 1.46 2.32
CA ILE A 259 -12.84 1.40 3.79
C ILE A 259 -14.23 1.07 4.30
N ARG A 260 -15.28 1.65 3.68
CA ARG A 260 -16.66 1.37 4.06
C ARG A 260 -17.01 -0.09 3.80
N ASP A 261 -16.59 -0.66 2.67
CA ASP A 261 -16.86 -2.04 2.34
C ASP A 261 -16.07 -2.98 3.27
N ALA A 262 -14.80 -2.70 3.54
CA ALA A 262 -14.01 -3.41 4.55
C ALA A 262 -14.66 -3.33 5.94
N TYR A 263 -15.20 -2.17 6.33
CA TYR A 263 -15.89 -2.00 7.61
C TYR A 263 -17.18 -2.83 7.71
N ARG A 264 -17.93 -2.95 6.61
CA ARG A 264 -19.12 -3.82 6.53
C ARG A 264 -18.78 -5.30 6.63
N GLY A 265 -17.54 -5.68 6.29
CA GLY A 265 -16.99 -7.01 6.50
C GLY A 265 -16.69 -7.36 7.95
N TYR A 266 -16.91 -6.45 8.91
CA TYR A 266 -16.81 -6.75 10.34
C TYR A 266 -18.19 -6.87 11.00
N GLY A 267 -18.31 -7.71 12.02
CA GLY A 267 -19.54 -7.91 12.77
C GLY A 267 -19.31 -8.44 14.19
N LEU A 268 -20.38 -8.51 14.98
CA LEU A 268 -20.37 -9.04 16.35
C LEU A 268 -21.20 -10.31 16.44
N SER A 269 -20.74 -11.27 17.24
CA SER A 269 -21.48 -12.48 17.57
C SER A 269 -21.13 -13.05 18.95
N THR A 270 -22.10 -13.72 19.56
CA THR A 270 -21.94 -14.53 20.78
C THR A 270 -21.64 -16.00 20.51
N ASP A 271 -21.79 -16.46 19.27
CA ASP A 271 -21.60 -17.88 18.94
C ASP A 271 -20.14 -18.19 18.62
N PRO A 272 -19.57 -19.28 19.16
CA PRO A 272 -18.28 -19.79 18.72
C PRO A 272 -18.34 -20.22 17.23
N VAL A 273 -17.22 -20.06 16.52
CA VAL A 273 -17.12 -20.23 15.06
C VAL A 273 -17.48 -21.67 14.62
N PRO A 274 -18.11 -21.88 13.45
CA PRO A 274 -18.66 -20.88 12.53
C PRO A 274 -19.96 -20.28 13.04
N SER A 275 -20.08 -18.95 12.97
CA SER A 275 -21.27 -18.23 13.42
C SER A 275 -22.19 -17.94 12.24
N GLU A 276 -23.42 -18.46 12.30
CA GLU A 276 -24.51 -18.09 11.37
C GLU A 276 -25.19 -16.78 11.78
N ASP A 277 -25.06 -16.42 13.06
CA ASP A 277 -25.74 -15.32 13.73
C ASP A 277 -24.73 -14.18 14.04
N VAL A 278 -24.40 -13.40 13.00
CA VAL A 278 -23.50 -12.23 13.08
C VAL A 278 -24.26 -10.94 12.78
N ILE A 279 -24.05 -9.91 13.60
CA ILE A 279 -24.55 -8.55 13.33
C ILE A 279 -23.42 -7.71 12.75
N PRO A 280 -23.55 -7.23 11.51
CA PRO A 280 -22.56 -6.33 10.92
C PRO A 280 -22.32 -5.07 11.78
N LEU A 281 -21.06 -4.64 11.91
CA LEU A 281 -20.69 -3.50 12.75
C LEU A 281 -21.39 -2.21 12.32
N ASN A 282 -21.62 -2.02 11.02
CA ASN A 282 -22.37 -0.87 10.50
C ASN A 282 -23.86 -0.83 10.91
N ARG A 283 -24.36 -1.88 11.57
CA ARG A 283 -25.68 -1.89 12.24
C ARG A 283 -25.58 -1.57 13.72
N VAL A 284 -24.41 -1.76 14.32
CA VAL A 284 -24.14 -1.44 15.74
C VAL A 284 -23.69 0.01 15.86
N PHE A 285 -22.62 0.37 15.15
CA PHE A 285 -22.09 1.73 15.05
C PHE A 285 -22.24 2.21 13.61
N SER A 286 -22.70 3.45 13.44
CA SER A 286 -22.86 3.99 12.09
C SER A 286 -21.51 4.34 11.49
N HIS A 287 -21.41 4.36 10.17
CA HIS A 287 -20.35 5.10 9.48
C HIS A 287 -20.93 6.34 8.79
N GLY A 288 -20.09 7.35 8.59
CA GLY A 288 -20.46 8.64 7.98
C GLY A 288 -19.31 9.32 7.25
N TYR A 289 -19.58 10.50 6.72
CA TYR A 289 -18.62 11.38 6.05
C TYR A 289 -19.04 12.84 6.24
N VAL A 290 -18.15 13.78 5.96
CA VAL A 290 -18.48 15.21 5.95
C VAL A 290 -18.78 15.64 4.53
N HIS A 291 -19.82 16.45 4.36
CA HIS A 291 -20.18 17.05 3.07
C HIS A 291 -20.85 18.41 3.28
N GLY A 292 -20.38 19.43 2.57
CA GLY A 292 -20.86 20.80 2.73
C GLY A 292 -20.65 21.37 4.14
N GLY A 293 -19.57 20.95 4.82
CA GLY A 293 -19.28 21.37 6.20
C GLY A 293 -20.17 20.72 7.27
N GLU A 294 -20.99 19.73 6.91
CA GLU A 294 -21.84 18.99 7.84
C GLU A 294 -21.51 17.51 7.83
N MET A 295 -21.53 16.89 9.01
CA MET A 295 -21.47 15.44 9.15
C MET A 295 -22.76 14.81 8.61
N LYS A 296 -22.62 13.86 7.68
CA LYS A 296 -23.69 13.03 7.13
C LYS A 296 -23.50 11.59 7.58
N THR A 297 -24.58 10.98 8.08
CA THR A 297 -24.60 9.58 8.48
C THR A 297 -25.10 8.71 7.33
N SER A 298 -24.37 7.64 7.00
CA SER A 298 -24.64 6.80 5.82
C SER A 298 -25.33 5.47 6.16
N SER A 299 -25.59 5.19 7.43
CA SER A 299 -26.18 3.94 7.91
C SER A 299 -27.15 4.19 9.07
N GLY A 300 -28.21 3.39 9.17
CA GLY A 300 -29.09 3.39 10.34
C GLY A 300 -28.56 2.37 11.36
N ALA A 301 -27.72 2.81 12.28
CA ALA A 301 -27.20 1.97 13.37
C ALA A 301 -27.96 2.17 14.68
N LEU A 302 -27.80 1.22 15.60
CA LEU A 302 -28.46 1.23 16.91
C LEU A 302 -27.85 2.24 17.88
N LEU A 303 -26.55 2.47 17.79
CA LEU A 303 -25.83 3.38 18.66
C LEU A 303 -25.53 4.69 17.94
N ASP A 304 -25.67 5.77 18.70
CA ASP A 304 -25.27 7.12 18.32
C ASP A 304 -23.75 7.24 18.54
N ARG A 305 -22.99 6.52 17.73
CA ARG A 305 -21.54 6.54 17.63
C ARG A 305 -21.17 6.32 16.18
N HIS A 306 -20.16 7.03 15.70
CA HIS A 306 -19.84 7.00 14.29
C HIS A 306 -18.36 6.85 14.01
N LEU A 307 -18.06 5.99 13.02
CA LEU A 307 -16.82 6.04 12.26
C LEU A 307 -16.98 7.06 11.14
N ILE A 308 -16.23 8.16 11.17
CA ILE A 308 -16.31 9.22 10.17
C ILE A 308 -15.12 9.14 9.21
N LEU A 309 -15.40 8.93 7.93
CA LEU A 309 -14.38 8.82 6.89
C LEU A 309 -14.13 10.19 6.25
N THR A 310 -12.89 10.67 6.32
CA THR A 310 -12.46 11.92 5.68
C THR A 310 -11.16 11.74 4.91
N LYS A 311 -10.97 12.60 3.90
CA LYS A 311 -9.71 12.77 3.17
C LYS A 311 -9.12 14.18 3.34
N ASP A 312 -9.88 15.05 3.98
CA ASP A 312 -9.52 16.45 4.19
C ASP A 312 -9.48 16.72 5.70
N ASN A 313 -8.35 17.22 6.19
CA ASN A 313 -8.23 17.63 7.58
C ASN A 313 -9.16 18.82 7.91
N GLY A 314 -9.55 19.61 6.91
CA GLY A 314 -10.53 20.69 6.96
C GLY A 314 -11.89 20.24 7.47
N GLU A 315 -12.33 19.07 7.00
CA GLU A 315 -13.61 18.43 7.33
C GLU A 315 -13.69 18.04 8.82
N LEU A 316 -12.56 17.80 9.50
CA LEU A 316 -12.55 17.32 10.89
C LEU A 316 -13.27 18.27 11.85
N SER A 317 -13.25 19.58 11.61
CA SER A 317 -13.94 20.55 12.49
C SER A 317 -15.46 20.48 12.41
N ALA A 318 -16.02 19.85 11.38
CA ALA A 318 -17.45 19.61 11.28
C ALA A 318 -17.91 18.42 12.12
N ILE A 319 -16.99 17.65 12.71
CA ILE A 319 -17.30 16.44 13.47
C ILE A 319 -17.39 16.78 14.96
N PRO A 320 -18.58 16.73 15.57
CA PRO A 320 -18.72 16.99 17.02
C PRO A 320 -18.18 15.81 17.84
N ASN A 321 -17.82 16.05 19.09
CA ASN A 321 -17.46 15.01 20.08
C ASN A 321 -16.42 13.98 19.58
N LEU A 322 -15.40 14.45 18.86
CA LEU A 322 -14.28 13.61 18.45
C LEU A 322 -13.56 13.06 19.67
N THR A 323 -13.43 11.74 19.75
CA THR A 323 -12.68 11.05 20.81
C THR A 323 -11.27 10.70 20.36
N ALA A 324 -11.08 10.41 19.07
CA ALA A 324 -9.77 10.21 18.47
C ALA A 324 -9.82 10.50 16.96
N ILE A 325 -8.66 10.81 16.39
CA ILE A 325 -8.44 10.93 14.95
C ILE A 325 -7.39 9.89 14.56
N VAL A 326 -7.78 8.89 13.78
CA VAL A 326 -6.85 7.94 13.15
C VAL A 326 -6.41 8.52 11.82
N VAL A 327 -5.10 8.64 11.62
CA VAL A 327 -4.49 9.12 10.38
C VAL A 327 -3.78 7.94 9.73
N ASP A 328 -4.30 7.55 8.57
CA ASP A 328 -3.86 6.39 7.83
C ASP A 328 -2.84 6.79 6.75
N TYR A 329 -1.58 6.45 7.00
CA TYR A 329 -0.46 6.54 6.07
C TYR A 329 0.08 5.16 5.68
N THR A 330 -0.64 4.07 5.95
CA THR A 330 -0.14 2.71 5.67
C THR A 330 0.23 2.50 4.20
N SER A 331 -0.56 3.06 3.29
CA SER A 331 -0.38 2.92 1.84
C SER A 331 0.36 4.09 1.20
N ARG A 332 0.04 5.30 1.61
CA ARG A 332 0.50 6.52 0.95
C ARG A 332 0.61 7.68 1.94
N LYS A 333 1.65 8.49 1.79
CA LYS A 333 1.77 9.82 2.37
C LYS A 333 1.95 10.84 1.23
N PRO A 334 0.93 11.68 0.95
CA PRO A 334 1.05 12.83 0.05
C PRO A 334 2.20 13.79 0.43
N GLY A 335 2.80 14.46 -0.55
CA GLY A 335 3.97 15.34 -0.36
C GLY A 335 3.79 16.55 0.54
N ILE A 336 2.55 16.92 0.84
CA ILE A 336 2.18 18.09 1.63
C ILE A 336 1.95 17.73 3.13
N ASP A 337 2.19 16.47 3.54
CA ASP A 337 1.61 15.93 4.78
C ASP A 337 2.47 15.92 6.05
N GLU A 338 3.75 16.31 5.99
CA GLU A 338 4.45 16.72 7.22
C GLU A 338 3.71 17.91 7.87
N GLU A 339 3.27 18.87 7.04
CA GLU A 339 2.38 19.94 7.45
C GLU A 339 0.99 19.42 7.85
N THR A 340 0.48 18.32 7.26
CA THR A 340 -0.85 17.80 7.60
C THR A 340 -0.94 17.24 9.01
N ILE A 341 0.02 16.41 9.44
CA ILE A 341 -0.04 15.87 10.81
C ILE A 341 0.17 16.97 11.85
N GLU A 342 1.05 17.93 11.57
CA GLU A 342 1.27 19.11 12.41
C GLU A 342 0.01 19.99 12.48
N ARG A 343 -0.61 20.30 11.33
CA ARG A 343 -1.88 21.05 11.28
C ARG A 343 -3.00 20.35 12.02
N VAL A 344 -3.12 19.02 11.93
CA VAL A 344 -4.12 18.26 12.68
C VAL A 344 -3.84 18.38 14.19
N ARG A 345 -2.59 18.28 14.63
CA ARG A 345 -2.18 18.46 16.04
C ARG A 345 -2.48 19.86 16.55
N GLU A 346 -2.14 20.88 15.78
CA GLU A 346 -2.38 22.29 16.12
C GLU A 346 -3.86 22.61 16.23
N ARG A 347 -4.66 22.06 15.30
CA ARG A 347 -6.11 22.31 15.23
C ARG A 347 -6.89 21.52 16.28
N PHE A 348 -6.39 20.36 16.70
CA PHE A 348 -7.05 19.47 17.66
C PHE A 348 -6.15 19.12 18.86
N PRO A 349 -5.68 20.10 19.65
CA PRO A 349 -4.67 19.87 20.69
C PRO A 349 -5.15 19.00 21.87
N ASN A 350 -6.46 18.80 22.00
CA ASN A 350 -7.08 18.02 23.08
C ASN A 350 -7.70 16.70 22.57
N VAL A 351 -7.51 16.36 21.30
CA VAL A 351 -8.01 15.11 20.72
C VAL A 351 -6.80 14.20 20.46
N PRO A 352 -6.75 13.00 21.03
CA PRO A 352 -5.75 12.01 20.69
C PRO A 352 -5.68 11.76 19.18
N ILE A 353 -4.47 11.81 18.63
CA ILE A 353 -4.19 11.52 17.22
C ILE A 353 -3.41 10.22 17.15
N VAL A 354 -3.85 9.33 16.27
CA VAL A 354 -3.29 8.00 16.08
C VAL A 354 -2.74 7.94 14.67
N SER A 355 -1.43 8.14 14.52
CA SER A 355 -0.74 8.07 13.23
C SER A 355 -0.33 6.64 12.96
N ILE A 356 -0.71 6.09 11.81
CA ILE A 356 -0.37 4.70 11.44
C ILE A 356 0.32 4.73 10.08
N GLY A 357 1.54 4.21 10.00
CA GLY A 357 2.28 4.06 8.74
C GLY A 357 2.90 2.68 8.62
N SER A 358 3.46 2.39 7.46
CA SER A 358 4.19 1.15 7.15
C SER A 358 5.66 1.45 6.83
N VAL A 359 6.55 0.46 7.02
CA VAL A 359 7.92 0.50 6.46
C VAL A 359 7.93 0.65 4.93
N PHE A 360 6.82 0.32 4.26
CA PHE A 360 6.61 0.44 2.82
C PHE A 360 5.67 1.58 2.42
N THR A 361 5.46 2.56 3.30
CA THR A 361 4.63 3.73 2.96
C THR A 361 5.20 4.43 1.71
N LYS A 362 4.34 4.69 0.71
CA LYS A 362 4.71 5.48 -0.45
C LYS A 362 4.66 6.96 -0.11
N ASN A 363 5.82 7.59 0.11
CA ASN A 363 5.97 9.01 0.39
C ASN A 363 6.13 9.76 -0.93
N GLU A 364 5.11 10.50 -1.35
CA GLU A 364 5.10 11.21 -2.62
C GLU A 364 5.64 12.63 -2.43
N ARG A 365 6.95 12.80 -2.36
CA ARG A 365 7.61 14.11 -2.26
C ARG A 365 8.39 14.39 -3.54
N ASP A 366 8.36 15.64 -4.00
CA ASP A 366 9.27 16.19 -5.02
C ASP A 366 9.44 15.31 -6.29
N GLY A 367 8.32 14.80 -6.82
CA GLY A 367 8.25 14.08 -8.10
C GLY A 367 8.34 12.56 -7.99
N VAL A 368 9.37 12.00 -7.34
CA VAL A 368 9.58 10.54 -7.33
C VAL A 368 9.24 9.92 -5.97
N PRO A 369 8.26 8.99 -5.91
CA PRO A 369 7.84 8.42 -4.64
C PRO A 369 8.93 7.60 -3.94
N ARG A 370 9.04 7.80 -2.62
CA ARG A 370 9.95 7.06 -1.74
C ARG A 370 9.23 6.06 -0.85
N TYR A 371 9.69 4.82 -0.86
CA TYR A 371 9.13 3.73 -0.06
C TYR A 371 9.93 3.56 1.23
N ALA A 372 9.38 4.12 2.32
CA ALA A 372 10.02 4.15 3.63
C ALA A 372 8.98 4.53 4.70
N PRO A 373 9.27 4.35 6.00
CA PRO A 373 8.51 5.02 7.05
C PRO A 373 8.39 6.53 6.80
N PRO A 374 7.21 7.14 7.04
CA PRO A 374 7.08 8.60 7.05
C PRO A 374 8.10 9.27 7.95
N ALA A 375 8.79 10.31 7.44
CA ALA A 375 9.91 10.95 8.15
C ALA A 375 9.53 11.56 9.52
N PHE A 376 8.26 11.96 9.73
CA PHE A 376 7.84 12.49 11.04
C PHE A 376 7.93 11.45 12.16
N PHE A 377 7.93 10.13 11.85
CA PHE A 377 8.13 9.09 12.86
C PHE A 377 9.54 9.11 13.47
N GLU A 378 10.52 9.73 12.82
CA GLU A 378 11.88 9.90 13.37
C GLU A 378 11.89 10.72 14.68
N ASN A 379 10.86 11.53 14.92
CA ASN A 379 10.71 12.37 16.10
C ASN A 379 9.66 11.85 17.09
N GLU A 380 9.16 10.63 16.91
CA GLU A 380 8.04 10.07 17.68
C GLU A 380 8.40 8.75 18.34
N GLU A 381 7.78 8.47 19.48
CA GLU A 381 7.82 7.14 20.07
C GLU A 381 6.83 6.25 19.31
N THR A 382 7.35 5.40 18.42
CA THR A 382 6.55 4.44 17.67
C THR A 382 6.42 3.11 18.41
N PHE A 383 5.31 2.41 18.17
CA PHE A 383 5.09 1.04 18.66
C PHE A 383 4.44 0.15 17.59
N PRO A 384 4.53 -1.18 17.67
CA PRO A 384 5.23 -1.97 18.70
C PRO A 384 6.74 -1.71 18.70
N SER A 385 7.35 -1.68 19.89
CA SER A 385 8.81 -1.55 20.01
C SER A 385 9.51 -2.87 19.65
N ILE A 386 10.81 -2.81 19.33
CA ILE A 386 11.60 -4.03 19.10
C ILE A 386 11.64 -4.93 20.35
N SER A 387 11.53 -4.36 21.55
CA SER A 387 11.39 -5.15 22.79
C SER A 387 10.05 -5.89 22.85
N ASP A 388 8.94 -5.23 22.50
CA ASP A 388 7.62 -5.88 22.45
C ASP A 388 7.64 -7.06 21.48
N ILE A 389 8.33 -6.87 20.36
CA ILE A 389 8.58 -7.92 19.38
C ILE A 389 9.43 -9.03 20.00
N GLY A 390 10.56 -8.71 20.63
CA GLY A 390 11.43 -9.66 21.32
C GLY A 390 10.72 -10.48 22.40
N ASP A 391 9.80 -9.87 23.15
CA ASP A 391 9.01 -10.53 24.20
C ASP A 391 7.98 -11.50 23.62
N VAL A 392 7.28 -11.11 22.55
CA VAL A 392 6.41 -12.02 21.82
C VAL A 392 7.25 -13.13 21.19
N MET A 393 8.40 -12.79 20.63
CA MET A 393 9.34 -13.72 19.99
C MET A 393 10.08 -14.63 20.96
N GLY A 394 10.22 -14.32 22.25
CA GLY A 394 10.76 -15.27 23.22
C GLY A 394 9.97 -16.59 23.28
N ALA A 395 8.71 -16.55 22.81
CA ALA A 395 7.84 -17.71 22.62
C ALA A 395 7.92 -18.35 21.22
N TYR A 396 8.59 -17.70 20.25
CA TYR A 396 8.74 -18.15 18.85
C TYR A 396 10.22 -18.33 18.49
N ASP A 397 10.63 -19.54 18.08
CA ASP A 397 12.01 -19.76 17.65
C ASP A 397 12.35 -18.92 16.39
N PRO A 398 13.29 -17.96 16.45
CA PRO A 398 13.67 -17.13 15.30
C PRO A 398 14.25 -17.95 14.13
N GLN A 399 14.55 -19.24 14.33
CA GLN A 399 14.98 -20.15 13.26
C GLN A 399 13.88 -20.47 12.23
N VAL A 400 12.62 -20.07 12.42
CA VAL A 400 11.49 -20.44 11.54
C VAL A 400 11.39 -19.57 10.25
N GLY A 401 12.45 -18.85 9.90
CA GLY A 401 12.74 -18.39 8.53
C GLY A 401 13.74 -19.27 7.77
N ARG A 402 14.29 -20.32 8.39
CA ARG A 402 15.14 -21.35 7.77
C ARG A 402 14.59 -22.74 8.12
N THR A 403 13.92 -23.42 7.20
CA THR A 403 13.63 -24.85 7.41
C THR A 403 14.78 -25.72 6.91
N THR A 404 15.46 -26.35 7.88
CA THR A 404 16.51 -27.34 7.68
C THR A 404 15.98 -28.64 7.07
N SER A 405 16.77 -29.22 6.16
CA SER A 405 16.61 -30.52 5.49
C SER A 405 16.32 -31.70 6.42
N GLY A 406 15.45 -32.64 6.01
CA GLY A 406 15.54 -34.05 6.44
C GLY A 406 14.24 -34.87 6.63
N LEU A 407 13.99 -35.77 5.67
CA LEU A 407 13.55 -37.19 5.76
C LEU A 407 12.31 -37.68 6.56
N ARG A 408 11.35 -38.22 5.78
CA ARG A 408 10.64 -39.55 5.83
C ARG A 408 9.68 -39.93 6.99
N THR A 409 8.42 -40.22 6.58
CA THR A 409 7.52 -41.39 6.88
C THR A 409 6.16 -41.19 7.59
N THR A 410 5.10 -41.11 6.75
CA THR A 410 3.81 -41.86 6.72
C THR A 410 2.77 -41.73 7.85
N LYS A 411 1.61 -41.08 7.57
CA LYS A 411 0.23 -41.63 7.28
C LYS A 411 -0.96 -40.82 7.91
N TYR A 412 -1.69 -40.08 7.05
CA TYR A 412 -3.14 -39.70 6.92
C TYR A 412 -4.08 -39.41 8.13
N THR A 413 -4.76 -38.23 8.18
CA THR A 413 -6.17 -37.91 7.69
C THR A 413 -6.81 -36.58 8.21
N ASN A 414 -7.36 -35.73 7.29
CA ASN A 414 -8.51 -34.75 7.18
C ASN A 414 -9.15 -33.86 8.31
N ASP A 415 -9.27 -32.51 8.07
CA ASP A 415 -10.45 -31.56 8.26
C ASP A 415 -10.21 -30.06 8.66
N SER A 416 -10.33 -29.04 7.76
CA SER A 416 -9.87 -27.59 7.66
C SER A 416 -9.98 -26.37 8.65
N SER A 417 -8.84 -25.72 9.06
CA SER A 417 -8.71 -24.41 9.82
C SER A 417 -7.46 -23.47 9.55
N GLY A 418 -7.58 -22.30 8.93
CA GLY A 418 -6.43 -21.49 8.42
C GLY A 418 -5.25 -20.95 9.30
N SER A 419 -4.42 -20.08 8.68
CA SER A 419 -3.30 -19.21 9.14
C SER A 419 -3.43 -18.75 10.59
N PRO A 420 -2.75 -19.33 11.58
CA PRO A 420 -2.82 -18.84 12.94
C PRO A 420 -1.73 -17.81 13.25
N THR A 421 -0.78 -17.54 12.34
CA THR A 421 0.08 -16.36 12.42
C THR A 421 -0.35 -15.30 11.41
N SER A 422 -0.58 -14.09 11.90
CA SER A 422 -0.86 -12.91 11.09
C SER A 422 0.32 -12.59 10.17
N PRO A 423 0.08 -12.06 8.95
CA PRO A 423 1.13 -11.59 8.04
C PRO A 423 2.16 -10.65 8.70
N ILE A 424 1.75 -9.93 9.73
CA ILE A 424 2.59 -8.97 10.46
C ILE A 424 3.71 -9.62 11.23
N THR A 425 3.36 -10.66 12.00
CA THR A 425 4.36 -11.38 12.80
C THR A 425 5.39 -11.98 11.85
N THR A 426 4.94 -12.46 10.69
CA THR A 426 5.82 -12.94 9.62
C THR A 426 6.71 -11.81 9.09
N ASP A 427 6.12 -10.64 8.80
CA ASP A 427 6.86 -9.49 8.27
C ASP A 427 7.89 -8.93 9.29
N GLN A 428 7.59 -8.97 10.58
CA GLN A 428 8.56 -8.56 11.62
C GLN A 428 9.70 -9.54 11.78
N LEU A 429 9.40 -10.83 11.78
CA LEU A 429 10.42 -11.87 11.80
C LEU A 429 11.37 -11.71 10.62
N GLY A 430 10.82 -11.37 9.45
CA GLY A 430 11.61 -11.02 8.27
C GLY A 430 12.50 -9.79 8.48
N LEU A 431 11.98 -8.72 9.06
CA LEU A 431 12.75 -7.48 9.31
C LEU A 431 13.87 -7.66 10.35
N LEU A 432 13.66 -8.52 11.35
CA LEU A 432 14.64 -8.86 12.39
C LEU A 432 15.66 -9.90 11.95
N ARG A 433 15.43 -10.59 10.83
CA ARG A 433 16.41 -11.50 10.26
C ARG A 433 17.63 -10.73 9.79
N GLU A 434 18.81 -11.30 10.00
CA GLU A 434 20.00 -10.85 9.29
C GLU A 434 19.75 -10.99 7.78
N PRO A 435 19.78 -9.89 7.02
CA PRO A 435 19.43 -9.90 5.61
C PRO A 435 20.52 -10.61 4.81
N THR A 436 20.10 -11.57 4.01
CA THR A 436 20.90 -12.28 3.03
C THR A 436 20.78 -11.55 1.71
N MET A 437 21.71 -10.65 1.46
CA MET A 437 21.71 -9.77 0.29
C MET A 437 23.06 -9.88 -0.43
N ALA A 438 23.03 -9.98 -1.74
CA ALA A 438 24.25 -10.03 -2.56
C ALA A 438 24.09 -9.17 -3.81
N VAL A 439 25.18 -8.53 -4.23
CA VAL A 439 25.32 -7.91 -5.55
C VAL A 439 26.15 -8.85 -6.39
N THR A 440 25.61 -9.34 -7.51
CA THR A 440 26.25 -10.37 -8.33
C THR A 440 26.40 -9.87 -9.76
N PRO A 441 27.63 -9.71 -10.27
CA PRO A 441 27.84 -9.37 -11.66
C PRO A 441 27.48 -10.55 -12.58
N VAL A 442 26.86 -10.26 -13.72
CA VAL A 442 26.64 -11.22 -14.81
C VAL A 442 27.82 -11.18 -15.79
N ASP A 443 28.04 -12.26 -16.53
CA ASP A 443 29.03 -12.26 -17.61
C ASP A 443 28.52 -11.36 -18.75
N SER A 444 29.18 -10.22 -18.93
CA SER A 444 28.72 -9.13 -19.79
C SER A 444 29.71 -8.78 -20.91
N GLY A 445 30.81 -9.54 -21.02
CA GLY A 445 31.82 -9.32 -22.05
C GLY A 445 32.38 -7.89 -22.06
N ASP A 446 32.21 -7.19 -23.19
CA ASP A 446 32.68 -5.81 -23.36
C ASP A 446 31.70 -4.75 -22.80
N LEU A 447 30.50 -5.13 -22.33
CA LEU A 447 29.50 -4.18 -21.80
C LEU A 447 30.03 -3.39 -20.61
N SER A 448 30.72 -4.03 -19.65
CA SER A 448 31.28 -3.34 -18.47
C SER A 448 32.17 -2.17 -18.86
N ARG A 449 32.96 -2.31 -19.94
CA ARG A 449 33.83 -1.23 -20.43
C ARG A 449 33.03 -0.04 -20.95
N TRP A 450 31.91 -0.30 -21.62
CA TRP A 450 31.07 0.76 -22.15
C TRP A 450 30.27 1.46 -21.05
N PHE A 451 29.79 0.72 -20.05
CA PHE A 451 29.20 1.32 -18.86
C PHE A 451 30.22 2.17 -18.10
N GLU A 452 31.46 1.68 -17.91
CA GLU A 452 32.55 2.46 -17.31
C GLU A 452 32.80 3.77 -18.05
N LEU A 453 32.86 3.72 -19.39
CA LEU A 453 33.01 4.92 -20.19
C LEU A 453 31.82 5.89 -20.03
N ALA A 454 30.58 5.39 -19.98
CA ALA A 454 29.40 6.23 -19.76
C ALA A 454 29.45 6.92 -18.39
N THR A 455 29.78 6.18 -17.34
CA THR A 455 29.96 6.72 -15.98
C THR A 455 31.06 7.79 -15.93
N GLU A 456 32.22 7.54 -16.56
CA GLU A 456 33.31 8.53 -16.64
C GLU A 456 32.84 9.84 -17.28
N ARG A 457 32.08 9.77 -18.39
CA ARG A 457 31.58 10.98 -19.06
C ARG A 457 30.54 11.71 -18.22
N PHE A 458 29.73 10.98 -17.49
CA PHE A 458 28.82 11.55 -16.52
C PHE A 458 29.57 12.34 -15.43
N GLU A 459 30.59 11.75 -14.81
CA GLU A 459 31.39 12.40 -13.77
C GLU A 459 32.09 13.66 -14.31
N GLU A 460 32.70 13.58 -15.49
CA GLU A 460 33.33 14.73 -16.15
C GLU A 460 32.34 15.88 -16.42
N LEU A 461 31.08 15.57 -16.73
CA LEU A 461 30.03 16.57 -16.93
C LEU A 461 29.63 17.27 -15.61
N LEU A 462 29.61 16.55 -14.49
CA LEU A 462 29.36 17.14 -13.17
C LEU A 462 30.54 18.02 -12.73
N ASP A 463 31.77 17.54 -12.92
CA ASP A 463 32.98 18.30 -12.62
C ASP A 463 33.07 19.60 -13.45
N SER A 464 32.48 19.59 -14.65
CA SER A 464 32.37 20.75 -15.53
C SER A 464 31.19 21.67 -15.18
N GLY A 465 30.37 21.34 -14.17
CA GLY A 465 29.21 22.12 -13.73
C GLY A 465 28.02 22.08 -14.69
N VAL A 466 27.93 21.03 -15.52
CA VAL A 466 26.84 20.83 -16.50
C VAL A 466 25.91 19.73 -16.02
N ASP A 467 25.41 19.91 -14.80
CA ASP A 467 24.67 18.90 -14.02
C ASP A 467 23.50 18.29 -14.79
N ARG A 468 22.74 19.11 -15.52
CA ARG A 468 21.60 18.63 -16.32
C ARG A 468 22.03 17.64 -17.41
N ALA A 469 23.18 17.86 -18.03
CA ALA A 469 23.72 16.92 -19.02
C ALA A 469 24.22 15.64 -18.34
N GLY A 470 24.94 15.77 -17.23
CA GLY A 470 25.36 14.64 -16.41
C GLY A 470 24.17 13.76 -16.01
N HIS A 471 23.13 14.35 -15.40
CA HIS A 471 21.93 13.63 -15.00
C HIS A 471 21.20 12.95 -16.15
N LYS A 472 21.19 13.53 -17.35
CA LYS A 472 20.60 12.90 -18.54
C LYS A 472 21.39 11.67 -18.98
N VAL A 473 22.73 11.75 -18.97
CA VAL A 473 23.60 10.59 -19.25
C VAL A 473 23.38 9.49 -18.22
N TYR A 474 23.39 9.85 -16.93
CA TYR A 474 23.16 8.91 -15.82
C TYR A 474 21.80 8.23 -15.90
N SER A 475 20.73 8.97 -16.22
CA SER A 475 19.39 8.40 -16.38
C SER A 475 19.34 7.38 -17.53
N ASN A 476 19.97 7.68 -18.67
CA ASN A 476 20.05 6.74 -19.80
C ASN A 476 20.92 5.52 -19.47
N GLU A 477 22.03 5.69 -18.75
CA GLU A 477 22.85 4.58 -18.26
C GLU A 477 22.03 3.67 -17.33
N MET A 478 21.34 4.26 -16.35
CA MET A 478 20.50 3.54 -15.40
C MET A 478 19.30 2.83 -16.05
N PHE A 479 18.80 3.35 -17.16
CA PHE A 479 17.80 2.67 -17.98
C PHE A 479 18.34 1.32 -18.47
N TYR A 480 19.53 1.29 -19.09
CA TYR A 480 20.13 0.04 -19.60
C TYR A 480 20.61 -0.89 -18.48
N GLU A 481 21.20 -0.35 -17.41
CA GLU A 481 21.63 -1.12 -16.23
C GLU A 481 20.49 -1.91 -15.57
N ARG A 482 19.24 -1.46 -15.74
CA ARG A 482 18.07 -2.07 -15.10
C ARG A 482 17.15 -2.82 -16.07
N LEU A 483 17.32 -2.65 -17.39
CA LEU A 483 16.40 -3.18 -18.40
C LEU A 483 16.35 -4.72 -18.32
N PRO A 484 15.23 -5.32 -17.89
CA PRO A 484 15.17 -6.75 -17.60
C PRO A 484 14.91 -7.61 -18.84
N VAL A 485 14.87 -7.01 -20.04
CA VAL A 485 14.45 -7.65 -21.29
C VAL A 485 15.36 -7.26 -22.45
N PRO A 486 15.44 -8.05 -23.53
CA PRO A 486 16.15 -7.64 -24.75
C PRO A 486 15.61 -6.31 -25.30
N VAL A 487 16.51 -5.47 -25.80
CA VAL A 487 16.17 -4.13 -26.30
C VAL A 487 15.10 -4.17 -27.40
N GLU A 488 15.23 -5.09 -28.36
CA GLU A 488 14.24 -5.21 -29.44
C GLU A 488 12.84 -5.55 -28.91
N ARG A 489 12.75 -6.41 -27.89
CA ARG A 489 11.45 -6.75 -27.29
C ARG A 489 10.80 -5.54 -26.62
N TYR A 490 11.59 -4.73 -25.91
CA TYR A 490 11.12 -3.48 -25.30
C TYR A 490 10.60 -2.50 -26.36
N ASN A 491 11.38 -2.29 -27.44
CA ASN A 491 11.00 -1.39 -28.52
C ASN A 491 9.77 -1.88 -29.29
N ASP A 492 9.66 -3.18 -29.55
CA ASP A 492 8.50 -3.78 -30.20
C ASP A 492 7.24 -3.65 -29.34
N TRP A 493 7.36 -3.88 -28.03
CA TRP A 493 6.24 -3.68 -27.11
C TRP A 493 5.73 -2.23 -27.12
N ILE A 494 6.62 -1.23 -27.13
CA ILE A 494 6.22 0.18 -27.23
C ILE A 494 5.45 0.44 -28.53
N ARG A 495 5.96 -0.08 -29.67
CA ARG A 495 5.31 0.06 -30.98
C ARG A 495 3.93 -0.59 -30.98
N ASP A 496 3.80 -1.79 -30.42
CA ASP A 496 2.54 -2.51 -30.28
C ASP A 496 1.52 -1.69 -29.44
N GLU A 497 1.97 -1.08 -28.34
CA GLU A 497 1.12 -0.27 -27.47
C GLU A 497 0.68 1.06 -28.13
N TRP A 498 1.58 1.67 -28.91
CA TRP A 498 1.25 2.83 -29.73
C TRP A 498 0.22 2.47 -30.81
N ASP A 499 0.41 1.36 -31.51
CA ASP A 499 -0.52 0.86 -32.54
C ASP A 499 -1.89 0.45 -31.94
N ALA A 500 -1.90 0.00 -30.68
CA ALA A 500 -3.12 -0.23 -29.90
C ALA A 500 -3.84 1.06 -29.47
N GLY A 501 -3.26 2.23 -29.77
CA GLY A 501 -3.83 3.54 -29.50
C GLY A 501 -3.65 4.04 -28.06
N LYS A 502 -2.71 3.45 -27.30
CA LYS A 502 -2.32 4.02 -26.00
C LYS A 502 -1.61 5.35 -26.22
N ARG A 503 -2.00 6.36 -25.42
CA ARG A 503 -1.53 7.74 -25.59
C ARG A 503 -0.29 8.07 -24.75
N PHE A 504 -0.04 7.30 -23.71
CA PHE A 504 1.08 7.46 -22.79
C PHE A 504 1.85 6.14 -22.82
N VAL A 505 2.85 6.08 -23.70
CA VAL A 505 3.79 4.96 -23.79
C VAL A 505 5.20 5.52 -23.66
N PRO A 506 6.13 4.76 -23.05
CA PRO A 506 7.52 5.16 -22.95
C PRO A 506 8.17 5.32 -24.32
N ASP A 507 9.29 6.05 -24.36
CA ASP A 507 10.12 6.16 -25.55
C ASP A 507 10.90 4.86 -25.83
N THR A 508 11.06 4.55 -27.12
CA THR A 508 11.97 3.51 -27.60
C THR A 508 13.42 3.87 -27.28
N THR A 509 14.31 2.87 -27.18
CA THR A 509 15.73 3.11 -26.92
C THR A 509 16.39 3.98 -27.99
N ASP A 510 15.97 3.84 -29.26
CA ASP A 510 16.40 4.70 -30.37
C ASP A 510 16.07 6.19 -30.09
N ALA A 511 14.82 6.47 -29.68
CA ALA A 511 14.37 7.82 -29.35
C ALA A 511 15.09 8.41 -28.12
N VAL A 512 15.39 7.58 -27.12
CA VAL A 512 16.18 7.98 -25.94
C VAL A 512 17.61 8.39 -26.32
N LEU A 513 18.24 7.68 -27.26
CA LEU A 513 19.56 8.02 -27.79
C LEU A 513 19.51 9.29 -28.64
N ASP A 514 18.55 9.39 -29.56
CA ASP A 514 18.34 10.57 -30.41
C ASP A 514 18.11 11.86 -29.59
N ASP A 515 17.37 11.76 -28.48
CA ASP A 515 17.12 12.87 -27.56
C ASP A 515 18.39 13.29 -26.80
N LEU A 516 19.28 12.35 -26.46
CA LEU A 516 20.59 12.67 -25.86
C LEU A 516 21.51 13.34 -26.89
N GLU A 517 21.57 12.85 -28.13
CA GLU A 517 22.35 13.45 -29.21
C GLU A 517 21.86 14.88 -29.50
N THR A 518 20.54 15.04 -29.65
CA THR A 518 19.88 16.34 -29.88
C THR A 518 20.17 17.31 -28.73
N TYR A 519 20.16 16.83 -27.49
CA TYR A 519 20.49 17.64 -26.33
C TYR A 519 21.94 18.09 -26.34
N GLY A 520 22.89 17.21 -26.67
CA GLY A 520 24.30 17.55 -26.83
C GLY A 520 24.55 18.69 -27.82
N GLY A 521 23.79 18.73 -28.92
CA GLY A 521 23.86 19.81 -29.91
C GLY A 521 23.30 21.17 -29.48
N LYS A 522 22.58 21.22 -28.35
CA LYS A 522 21.94 22.44 -27.81
C LYS A 522 22.70 23.06 -26.63
N ILE A 523 23.76 22.42 -26.16
CA ILE A 523 24.53 22.91 -25.00
C ILE A 523 25.52 24.00 -25.45
N ASP A 524 25.40 25.18 -24.86
CA ASP A 524 26.27 26.33 -25.17
C ASP A 524 27.69 26.24 -24.56
N ASP A 525 27.91 25.28 -23.65
CA ASP A 525 29.24 25.02 -23.07
C ASP A 525 30.20 24.40 -24.11
N LEU A 526 31.47 24.82 -24.09
CA LEU A 526 32.46 24.44 -25.12
C LEU A 526 33.01 23.01 -24.95
N GLN A 527 32.98 22.45 -23.75
CA GLN A 527 33.55 21.12 -23.46
C GLN A 527 32.45 20.06 -23.29
N ALA A 528 31.28 20.42 -22.75
CA ALA A 528 30.19 19.50 -22.48
C ALA A 528 29.68 18.70 -23.70
N PRO A 529 29.53 19.27 -24.92
CA PRO A 529 29.10 18.50 -26.08
C PRO A 529 30.02 17.31 -26.38
N ALA A 530 31.34 17.47 -26.21
CA ALA A 530 32.28 16.37 -26.45
C ALA A 530 32.06 15.19 -25.49
N HIS A 531 31.80 15.49 -24.20
CA HIS A 531 31.48 14.49 -23.19
C HIS A 531 30.12 13.83 -23.45
N VAL A 532 29.09 14.62 -23.82
CA VAL A 532 27.76 14.09 -24.17
C VAL A 532 27.80 13.19 -25.41
N PHE A 533 28.52 13.56 -26.47
CA PHE A 533 28.64 12.71 -27.66
C PHE A 533 29.48 11.44 -27.40
N ALA A 534 30.48 11.52 -26.52
CA ALA A 534 31.21 10.34 -26.08
C ALA A 534 30.32 9.40 -25.26
N ALA A 535 29.48 9.93 -24.36
CA ALA A 535 28.49 9.17 -23.60
C ALA A 535 27.44 8.54 -24.53
N HIS A 536 26.89 9.32 -25.47
CA HIS A 536 25.96 8.84 -26.49
C HIS A 536 26.55 7.66 -27.28
N LYS A 537 27.82 7.77 -27.68
CA LYS A 537 28.52 6.67 -28.36
C LYS A 537 28.61 5.43 -27.46
N ALA A 538 29.01 5.58 -26.20
CA ALA A 538 29.08 4.45 -25.26
C ALA A 538 27.71 3.78 -25.08
N LEU A 539 26.65 4.56 -24.88
CA LEU A 539 25.27 4.08 -24.74
C LEU A 539 24.75 3.43 -26.03
N SER A 540 25.17 3.89 -27.21
CA SER A 540 24.84 3.25 -28.49
C SER A 540 25.50 1.88 -28.63
N GLU A 541 26.73 1.72 -28.14
CA GLU A 541 27.42 0.42 -28.14
C GLU A 541 26.78 -0.54 -27.11
N ILE A 542 26.32 -0.03 -25.96
CA ILE A 542 25.53 -0.78 -24.99
C ILE A 542 24.21 -1.24 -25.63
N ASP A 543 23.45 -0.33 -26.23
CA ASP A 543 22.18 -0.62 -26.90
C ASP A 543 22.36 -1.70 -27.97
N SER A 544 23.38 -1.55 -28.83
CA SER A 544 23.70 -2.54 -29.87
C SER A 544 24.03 -3.92 -29.29
N ALA A 545 24.83 -3.98 -28.22
CA ALA A 545 25.17 -5.24 -27.58
C ALA A 545 23.95 -5.90 -26.92
N LEU A 546 23.11 -5.12 -26.23
CA LEU A 546 21.89 -5.60 -25.58
C LEU A 546 20.76 -6.00 -26.55
N ARG A 547 20.82 -5.56 -27.81
CA ARG A 547 19.98 -6.09 -28.91
C ARG A 547 20.42 -7.48 -29.35
N GLU A 548 21.71 -7.76 -29.35
CA GLU A 548 22.24 -9.08 -29.73
C GLU A 548 21.98 -10.10 -28.62
N GLU A 549 22.32 -9.75 -27.38
CA GLU A 549 22.13 -10.58 -26.19
C GLU A 549 22.04 -9.69 -24.96
N ASN A 550 21.01 -9.89 -24.12
CA ASN A 550 20.89 -9.22 -22.83
C ASN A 550 21.25 -10.20 -21.70
N PRO A 551 22.48 -10.13 -21.13
CA PRO A 551 22.90 -10.99 -20.03
C PRO A 551 22.02 -10.95 -18.78
N LEU A 552 21.40 -9.81 -18.45
CA LEU A 552 20.48 -9.72 -17.32
C LEU A 552 19.20 -10.51 -17.60
N PHE A 553 18.66 -10.44 -18.81
CA PHE A 553 17.48 -11.23 -19.19
C PHE A 553 17.78 -12.73 -19.19
N GLU A 554 18.92 -13.16 -19.73
CA GLU A 554 19.33 -14.57 -19.68
C GLU A 554 19.51 -15.02 -18.23
N ARG A 555 20.10 -14.19 -17.37
CA ARG A 555 20.20 -14.49 -15.93
C ARG A 555 18.83 -14.61 -15.25
N VAL A 556 17.87 -13.74 -15.59
CA VAL A 556 16.48 -13.88 -15.10
C VAL A 556 15.87 -15.19 -15.57
N CYS A 557 16.10 -15.61 -16.82
CA CYS A 557 15.63 -16.90 -17.34
C CYS A 557 16.25 -18.09 -16.59
N GLU A 558 17.53 -18.02 -16.22
CA GLU A 558 18.19 -19.02 -15.37
C GLU A 558 17.57 -19.09 -13.98
N GLU A 559 17.30 -17.95 -13.35
CA GLU A 559 16.63 -17.89 -12.04
C GLU A 559 15.22 -18.46 -12.10
N VAL A 560 14.45 -18.15 -13.14
CA VAL A 560 13.14 -18.73 -13.38
C VAL A 560 13.24 -20.25 -13.52
N THR A 561 14.22 -20.74 -14.29
CA THR A 561 14.44 -22.18 -14.46
C THR A 561 14.81 -22.85 -13.14
N ASP A 562 15.73 -22.28 -12.36
CA ASP A 562 16.12 -22.80 -11.04
C ASP A 562 14.93 -22.82 -10.07
N ALA A 563 14.11 -21.76 -10.07
CA ALA A 563 12.90 -21.68 -9.25
C ALA A 563 11.88 -22.76 -9.59
N LEU A 564 11.68 -23.04 -10.89
CA LEU A 564 10.78 -24.10 -11.34
C LEU A 564 11.33 -25.49 -11.05
N ASP A 565 12.61 -25.73 -11.32
CA ASP A 565 13.28 -27.02 -11.11
C ASP A 565 13.33 -27.39 -9.63
N ARG A 566 13.57 -26.41 -8.76
CA ARG A 566 13.64 -26.58 -7.30
C ARG A 566 12.30 -26.34 -6.61
N GLY A 567 11.28 -25.91 -7.34
CA GLY A 567 9.92 -25.72 -6.83
C GLY A 567 9.80 -24.65 -5.75
N TYR A 568 10.50 -23.52 -5.89
CA TYR A 568 10.37 -22.36 -5.00
C TYR A 568 9.79 -21.14 -5.71
N ARG A 569 9.32 -20.17 -4.92
CA ARG A 569 8.85 -18.89 -5.44
C ARG A 569 9.99 -17.88 -5.63
N LEU A 570 10.08 -17.35 -6.83
CA LEU A 570 10.96 -16.27 -7.25
C LEU A 570 10.16 -14.97 -7.38
N GLY A 571 10.58 -13.91 -6.69
CA GLY A 571 10.13 -12.55 -6.98
C GLY A 571 11.13 -11.89 -7.93
N VAL A 572 10.65 -11.24 -9.00
CA VAL A 572 11.49 -10.43 -9.90
C VAL A 572 11.01 -8.99 -9.84
N PHE A 573 11.83 -8.09 -9.31
CA PHE A 573 11.49 -6.68 -9.20
C PHE A 573 11.82 -5.92 -10.48
N CYS A 574 10.84 -5.16 -10.96
CA CYS A 574 10.93 -4.22 -12.05
C CYS A 574 10.60 -2.80 -11.52
N PRO A 575 11.48 -1.80 -11.70
CA PRO A 575 11.22 -0.45 -11.19
C PRO A 575 10.02 0.24 -11.85
N ARG A 576 9.58 -0.23 -13.02
CA ARG A 576 8.43 0.31 -13.75
C ARG A 576 7.39 -0.78 -14.01
N LYS A 577 6.11 -0.42 -13.92
CA LYS A 577 4.99 -1.33 -14.21
C LYS A 577 4.95 -1.77 -15.67
N SER A 578 5.34 -0.90 -16.60
CA SER A 578 5.49 -1.29 -18.01
C SER A 578 6.50 -2.41 -18.17
N TRP A 579 7.62 -2.36 -17.46
CA TRP A 579 8.68 -3.36 -17.55
C TRP A 579 8.26 -4.73 -17.02
N SER A 580 7.41 -4.80 -15.99
CA SER A 580 6.88 -6.09 -15.53
C SER A 580 5.97 -6.74 -16.58
N HIS A 581 5.20 -5.94 -17.34
CA HIS A 581 4.41 -6.45 -18.46
C HIS A 581 5.30 -6.94 -19.62
N VAL A 582 6.29 -6.13 -20.03
CA VAL A 582 7.21 -6.52 -21.13
C VAL A 582 8.00 -7.77 -20.75
N LEU A 583 8.46 -7.87 -19.51
CA LEU A 583 9.16 -9.05 -18.99
C LEU A 583 8.26 -10.29 -18.99
N GLN A 584 6.99 -10.14 -18.61
CA GLN A 584 6.03 -11.26 -18.70
C GLN A 584 5.94 -11.82 -20.11
N GLU A 585 5.79 -10.95 -21.10
CA GLU A 585 5.68 -11.34 -22.50
C GLU A 585 6.99 -11.96 -23.01
N ALA A 586 8.14 -11.38 -22.66
CA ALA A 586 9.46 -11.90 -23.01
C ALA A 586 9.71 -13.31 -22.44
N LEU A 587 9.31 -13.56 -21.18
CA LEU A 587 9.41 -14.88 -20.57
C LEU A 587 8.48 -15.91 -21.25
N VAL A 588 7.27 -15.49 -21.63
CA VAL A 588 6.34 -16.36 -22.38
C VAL A 588 6.91 -16.74 -23.74
N GLU A 589 7.49 -15.79 -24.46
CA GLU A 589 8.17 -16.04 -25.74
C GLU A 589 9.39 -16.96 -25.59
N ARG A 590 10.10 -16.87 -24.47
CA ARG A 590 11.19 -17.80 -24.12
C ARG A 590 10.71 -19.22 -23.81
N GLY A 591 9.41 -19.42 -23.64
CA GLY A 591 8.76 -20.71 -23.47
C GLY A 591 8.26 -21.00 -22.05
N PHE A 592 8.32 -20.03 -21.14
CA PHE A 592 7.74 -20.18 -19.80
C PHE A 592 6.22 -20.04 -19.86
N SER A 593 5.48 -20.92 -19.21
CA SER A 593 4.02 -20.85 -19.20
C SER A 593 3.51 -19.67 -18.37
N THR A 594 2.38 -19.07 -18.78
CA THR A 594 1.66 -18.06 -17.99
C THR A 594 1.11 -18.56 -16.66
N ASP A 595 1.06 -19.88 -16.43
CA ASP A 595 0.65 -20.42 -15.13
C ASP A 595 1.83 -20.37 -14.15
N ALA A 596 2.99 -20.82 -14.60
CA ALA A 596 4.26 -20.70 -13.85
C ALA A 596 4.60 -19.24 -13.51
N ILE A 597 4.36 -18.32 -14.46
CA ILE A 597 4.44 -16.88 -14.25
C ILE A 597 3.15 -16.40 -13.58
N GLY A 598 3.17 -16.23 -12.26
CA GLY A 598 2.01 -15.92 -11.44
C GLY A 598 1.94 -16.83 -10.21
N SER A 599 2.24 -18.13 -10.40
CA SER A 599 2.33 -19.07 -9.27
C SER A 599 3.71 -19.08 -8.61
N ASN A 600 4.75 -19.34 -9.40
CA ASN A 600 6.13 -19.58 -8.97
C ASN A 600 7.02 -18.38 -9.24
N VAL A 601 6.77 -17.67 -10.33
CA VAL A 601 7.49 -16.44 -10.66
C VAL A 601 6.53 -15.28 -10.52
N VAL A 602 6.80 -14.37 -9.59
CA VAL A 602 5.98 -13.18 -9.37
C VAL A 602 6.77 -11.98 -9.86
N LEU A 603 6.22 -11.29 -10.87
CA LEU A 603 6.79 -10.05 -11.38
C LEU A 603 6.25 -8.90 -10.54
N LEU A 604 7.15 -8.11 -9.98
CA LEU A 604 6.86 -7.12 -8.96
C LEU A 604 7.24 -5.73 -9.46
N ASP A 605 6.45 -4.74 -9.10
CA ASP A 605 6.70 -3.32 -9.31
C ASP A 605 6.72 -2.59 -7.96
N PRO A 606 7.07 -1.29 -7.88
CA PRO A 606 7.14 -0.58 -6.60
C PRO A 606 5.85 -0.61 -5.76
N ASP A 607 4.68 -0.71 -6.39
CA ASP A 607 3.41 -0.77 -5.69
C ASP A 607 3.04 -2.21 -5.30
N SER A 608 3.28 -3.20 -6.18
CA SER A 608 2.93 -4.60 -5.93
C SER A 608 3.93 -5.36 -5.04
N ILE A 609 5.21 -4.94 -4.99
CA ILE A 609 6.22 -5.56 -4.12
C ILE A 609 5.85 -5.47 -2.63
N ARG A 610 5.15 -4.43 -2.21
CA ARG A 610 4.77 -4.20 -0.80
C ARG A 610 3.92 -5.32 -0.24
N ASP A 611 3.03 -5.86 -1.07
CA ASP A 611 2.17 -7.00 -0.72
C ASP A 611 2.63 -8.30 -1.41
N THR A 612 3.92 -8.37 -1.79
CA THR A 612 4.44 -9.58 -2.43
C THR A 612 4.20 -10.77 -1.52
N PRO A 613 3.80 -11.93 -2.06
CA PRO A 613 3.72 -13.11 -1.23
C PRO A 613 5.16 -13.61 -0.93
N PRO A 614 5.36 -14.38 0.16
CA PRO A 614 6.68 -14.86 0.52
C PRO A 614 7.38 -15.62 -0.60
N CYS A 615 8.64 -15.28 -0.82
CA CYS A 615 9.49 -15.80 -1.87
C CYS A 615 10.83 -16.25 -1.27
N HIS A 616 11.37 -17.33 -1.82
CA HIS A 616 12.68 -17.80 -1.40
C HIS A 616 13.76 -16.82 -1.84
N ARG A 617 13.62 -16.30 -3.06
CA ARG A 617 14.55 -15.34 -3.65
C ARG A 617 13.80 -14.19 -4.28
N LEU A 618 14.27 -12.98 -4.02
CA LEU A 618 13.82 -11.73 -4.65
C LEU A 618 15.00 -11.16 -5.45
N VAL A 619 14.84 -11.07 -6.76
CA VAL A 619 15.90 -10.60 -7.66
C VAL A 619 15.59 -9.21 -8.20
N PHE A 620 16.64 -8.41 -8.33
CA PHE A 620 16.61 -7.08 -8.91
C PHE A 620 17.50 -7.05 -10.15
N THR A 621 17.00 -6.49 -11.25
CA THR A 621 17.83 -6.17 -12.43
C THR A 621 18.40 -4.77 -12.27
N GLY A 622 19.71 -4.69 -12.10
CA GLY A 622 20.45 -3.47 -11.84
C GLY A 622 20.29 -2.90 -10.43
N PRO A 623 21.14 -1.93 -10.06
CA PRO A 623 21.06 -1.25 -8.78
C PRO A 623 19.85 -0.31 -8.76
N GLN A 624 19.05 -0.37 -7.71
CA GLN A 624 17.88 0.50 -7.54
C GLN A 624 18.23 1.85 -6.92
N ARG A 625 17.38 2.84 -7.23
CA ARG A 625 17.46 4.19 -6.67
C ARG A 625 17.29 4.15 -5.14
N PRO A 626 17.86 5.13 -4.38
CA PRO A 626 17.75 5.18 -2.92
C PRO A 626 16.32 5.06 -2.41
N GLN A 627 15.34 5.58 -3.16
CA GLN A 627 13.92 5.54 -2.81
C GLN A 627 13.29 4.14 -2.74
N TYR A 628 13.94 3.13 -3.33
CA TYR A 628 13.52 1.73 -3.32
C TYR A 628 14.39 0.85 -2.42
N ALA A 629 15.39 1.43 -1.74
CA ALA A 629 16.35 0.67 -0.93
C ALA A 629 15.69 -0.15 0.19
N GLY A 630 14.50 0.24 0.64
CA GLY A 630 13.71 -0.54 1.60
C GLY A 630 13.32 -1.93 1.10
N PHE A 631 13.18 -2.11 -0.22
CA PHE A 631 12.83 -3.41 -0.81
C PHE A 631 13.98 -4.41 -0.79
N TYR A 632 15.23 -3.97 -0.63
CA TYR A 632 16.34 -4.90 -0.38
C TYR A 632 16.23 -5.64 0.95
N PHE A 633 15.39 -5.15 1.85
CA PHE A 633 15.11 -5.74 3.15
C PHE A 633 13.70 -6.31 3.23
N HIS A 634 13.13 -6.68 2.08
CA HIS A 634 11.76 -7.16 2.03
C HIS A 634 11.59 -8.35 3.00
N PRO A 635 10.72 -8.26 4.02
CA PRO A 635 10.69 -9.24 5.10
C PRO A 635 10.19 -10.60 4.65
N ARG A 636 9.45 -10.63 3.52
CA ARG A 636 8.93 -11.83 2.89
C ARG A 636 9.92 -12.50 1.92
N ALA A 637 11.17 -12.04 1.84
CA ALA A 637 12.22 -12.63 0.99
C ALA A 637 13.27 -13.37 1.82
N THR A 638 13.59 -14.62 1.47
CA THR A 638 14.67 -15.39 2.14
C THR A 638 16.07 -15.06 1.61
N GLU A 639 16.18 -14.53 0.40
CA GLU A 639 17.42 -14.10 -0.23
C GLU A 639 17.10 -12.95 -1.16
N VAL A 640 17.96 -11.93 -1.16
CA VAL A 640 17.87 -10.81 -2.08
C VAL A 640 19.12 -10.78 -2.94
N VAL A 641 18.96 -10.77 -4.26
CA VAL A 641 20.08 -10.71 -5.19
C VAL A 641 19.89 -9.55 -6.15
N VAL A 642 20.89 -8.69 -6.25
CA VAL A 642 20.93 -7.60 -7.24
C VAL A 642 21.89 -8.03 -8.34
N TYR A 643 21.38 -8.26 -9.54
CA TYR A 643 22.21 -8.58 -10.70
C TYR A 643 22.64 -7.30 -11.40
N THR A 644 23.93 -7.20 -11.72
CA THR A 644 24.55 -6.02 -12.35
C THR A 644 25.45 -6.47 -13.50
N TYR A 645 25.80 -5.59 -14.44
CA TYR A 645 26.76 -5.95 -15.50
C TYR A 645 28.21 -5.99 -15.03
N ASP A 646 28.52 -5.39 -13.87
CA ASP A 646 29.82 -5.43 -13.22
C ASP A 646 29.72 -5.18 -11.70
N GLY A 647 30.85 -5.20 -10.98
CA GLY A 647 30.88 -5.06 -9.52
C GLY A 647 30.87 -3.61 -8.99
N ARG A 648 30.87 -2.58 -9.85
CA ARG A 648 31.04 -1.18 -9.42
C ARG A 648 29.89 -0.67 -8.55
N TRP A 649 28.70 -1.26 -8.73
CA TRP A 649 27.50 -0.87 -8.00
C TRP A 649 27.38 -1.46 -6.59
N GLU A 650 28.27 -2.37 -6.18
CA GLU A 650 28.22 -3.02 -4.87
C GLU A 650 28.26 -2.00 -3.72
N GLY A 651 29.20 -1.04 -3.78
CA GLY A 651 29.32 0.02 -2.78
C GLY A 651 28.08 0.91 -2.70
N THR A 652 27.52 1.30 -3.86
CA THR A 652 26.32 2.15 -3.94
C THR A 652 25.08 1.46 -3.38
N VAL A 653 24.88 0.19 -3.75
CA VAL A 653 23.77 -0.62 -3.22
C VAL A 653 23.92 -0.82 -1.71
N ALA A 654 25.12 -1.13 -1.23
CA ALA A 654 25.40 -1.26 0.20
C ALA A 654 25.15 0.04 0.96
N ARG A 655 25.57 1.19 0.42
CA ARG A 655 25.34 2.52 1.02
C ARG A 655 23.85 2.83 1.13
N HIS A 656 23.07 2.73 0.04
CA HIS A 656 21.63 2.98 0.07
C HIS A 656 20.90 2.07 1.06
N ALA A 657 21.32 0.79 1.11
CA ALA A 657 20.76 -0.19 2.03
C ALA A 657 21.07 0.18 3.51
N ARG A 658 22.30 0.60 3.81
CA ARG A 658 22.72 1.07 5.14
C ARG A 658 21.95 2.33 5.57
N GLU A 659 21.84 3.32 4.70
CA GLU A 659 21.09 4.56 4.96
C GLU A 659 19.61 4.28 5.25
N TYR A 660 18.97 3.41 4.47
CA TYR A 660 17.59 3.00 4.74
C TYR A 660 17.45 2.36 6.13
N ARG A 661 18.32 1.41 6.48
CA ARG A 661 18.26 0.73 7.79
C ARG A 661 18.53 1.70 8.94
N GLN A 662 19.45 2.65 8.80
CA GLN A 662 19.68 3.69 9.79
C GLN A 662 18.41 4.52 10.01
N ARG A 663 17.75 4.98 8.95
CA ARG A 663 16.49 5.74 9.05
C ARG A 663 15.36 4.90 9.67
N LEU A 664 15.23 3.63 9.29
CA LEU A 664 14.26 2.72 9.90
C LEU A 664 14.52 2.55 11.40
N ASN A 665 15.79 2.38 11.79
CA ASN A 665 16.18 2.30 13.19
C ASN A 665 15.82 3.59 13.93
N VAL A 666 16.10 4.77 13.37
CA VAL A 666 15.69 6.06 13.96
C VAL A 666 14.16 6.09 14.16
N ALA A 667 13.39 5.79 13.11
CA ALA A 667 11.92 5.79 13.17
C ALA A 667 11.30 4.76 14.14
N THR A 668 12.07 3.75 14.58
CA THR A 668 11.62 2.69 15.50
C THR A 668 12.27 2.74 16.88
N SER A 669 13.22 3.65 17.10
CA SER A 669 14.15 3.64 18.25
C SER A 669 13.60 4.23 19.56
N GLY A 670 12.40 3.85 19.97
CA GLY A 670 11.97 4.03 21.37
C GLY A 670 13.04 3.55 22.38
N SER A 671 13.11 4.23 23.54
CA SER A 671 14.28 4.45 24.42
C SER A 671 15.21 3.31 24.89
N ASN A 672 15.06 2.03 24.50
CA ASN A 672 15.93 0.93 24.95
C ASN A 672 16.01 -0.29 24.01
N ALA A 673 15.58 -0.19 22.75
CA ALA A 673 15.51 -1.33 21.83
C ALA A 673 16.83 -1.59 21.07
N GLU A 674 17.20 -2.87 20.88
CA GLU A 674 18.29 -3.23 19.95
C GLU A 674 17.88 -2.86 18.51
N PRO A 675 18.74 -2.22 17.71
CA PRO A 675 18.41 -1.82 16.34
C PRO A 675 18.17 -3.02 15.44
N TYR A 676 17.37 -2.86 14.39
CA TYR A 676 17.31 -3.85 13.31
C TYR A 676 18.71 -4.11 12.75
N PRO A 677 19.02 -5.38 12.40
CA PRO A 677 20.35 -5.75 11.91
C PRO A 677 20.66 -5.01 10.61
N VAL A 678 21.88 -4.50 10.55
CA VAL A 678 22.48 -3.95 9.34
C VAL A 678 23.32 -5.07 8.73
N PRO A 679 23.17 -5.41 7.43
CA PRO A 679 24.01 -6.42 6.82
C PRO A 679 25.49 -6.08 6.92
N ASP A 680 26.31 -7.08 7.19
CA ASP A 680 27.76 -6.97 7.11
C ASP A 680 28.21 -7.05 5.65
N TRP A 681 28.60 -5.90 5.09
CA TRP A 681 29.15 -5.79 3.74
C TRP A 681 30.68 -5.86 3.71
N GLY A 682 31.33 -6.20 4.84
CA GLY A 682 32.79 -6.18 4.97
C GLY A 682 33.40 -4.79 4.71
N ASP A 683 34.66 -4.77 4.23
CA ASP A 683 35.40 -3.56 3.87
C ASP A 683 34.97 -2.97 2.50
N ALA A 684 33.74 -3.24 2.03
CA ALA A 684 33.21 -2.60 0.82
C ALA A 684 33.33 -1.08 1.00
N THR A 685 34.31 -0.49 0.32
CA THR A 685 34.69 0.91 0.50
C THR A 685 33.52 1.79 0.07
N ASP A 686 33.22 2.83 0.86
CA ASP A 686 32.27 3.90 0.51
C ASP A 686 32.72 4.75 -0.71
N ASP A 687 33.62 4.21 -1.53
CA ASP A 687 34.40 4.92 -2.53
C ASP A 687 34.06 4.36 -3.92
N VAL A 688 33.35 5.16 -4.73
CA VAL A 688 33.71 5.63 -6.09
C VAL A 688 32.59 6.51 -6.69
N THR A 689 31.34 6.46 -6.24
CA THR A 689 30.27 7.38 -6.73
C THR A 689 29.64 8.21 -5.60
N SER A 690 30.47 8.91 -4.81
CA SER A 690 30.16 9.37 -3.45
C SER A 690 29.09 10.44 -3.30
N ASP A 691 28.70 11.19 -4.34
CA ASP A 691 27.84 12.38 -4.15
C ASP A 691 26.66 12.53 -5.11
N VAL A 692 26.48 11.64 -6.09
CA VAL A 692 25.54 11.91 -7.21
C VAL A 692 24.23 11.12 -7.18
N ALA A 693 24.13 10.07 -6.37
CA ALA A 693 22.90 9.26 -6.30
C ALA A 693 21.75 9.94 -5.53
N ASP A 694 22.01 11.09 -4.88
CA ASP A 694 21.03 11.85 -4.10
C ASP A 694 20.25 12.89 -4.93
N VAL A 695 20.50 13.01 -6.24
CA VAL A 695 19.78 13.99 -7.07
C VAL A 695 18.49 13.39 -7.65
N GLU A 696 17.37 13.92 -7.14
CA GLU A 696 16.01 13.71 -7.66
C GLU A 696 15.96 14.05 -9.15
N THR A 697 15.90 13.01 -9.98
CA THR A 697 15.66 13.12 -11.42
C THR A 697 14.35 12.42 -11.72
N SER A 698 13.37 13.22 -12.14
CA SER A 698 12.03 12.79 -12.58
C SER A 698 12.15 11.99 -13.87
N GLU A 699 12.23 10.68 -13.74
CA GLU A 699 12.15 9.73 -14.86
C GLU A 699 10.69 9.37 -15.24
N ASP A 700 9.72 9.97 -14.56
CA ASP A 700 8.28 9.76 -14.74
C ASP A 700 7.64 10.76 -15.72
N GLU A 701 8.39 11.36 -16.65
CA GLU A 701 7.76 11.99 -17.82
C GLU A 701 7.28 10.90 -18.81
N GLU A 702 6.31 10.07 -18.37
CA GLU A 702 5.15 9.89 -19.25
C GLU A 702 4.58 11.30 -19.44
N SER A 703 4.12 11.63 -20.65
CA SER A 703 3.59 12.97 -20.97
C SER A 703 2.26 13.29 -20.26
N GLU A 704 2.19 13.11 -18.93
CA GLU A 704 1.18 13.65 -18.05
C GLU A 704 1.39 15.15 -17.91
N SER A 705 0.81 15.92 -18.83
CA SER A 705 0.66 17.37 -18.64
C SER A 705 -0.36 17.65 -17.52
N GLU A 706 0.11 17.72 -16.28
CA GLU A 706 -0.64 18.22 -15.11
C GLU A 706 -0.27 19.70 -14.84
N PRO A 707 -1.25 20.58 -14.55
CA PRO A 707 -1.03 22.02 -14.41
C PRO A 707 -0.60 22.39 -12.98
N SER A 708 0.53 23.08 -12.84
CA SER A 708 0.94 23.72 -11.59
C SER A 708 0.05 24.94 -11.30
N THR A 709 -0.84 24.84 -10.33
CA THR A 709 -1.53 25.98 -9.73
C THR A 709 -0.64 26.62 -8.67
N ASP A 710 -0.16 27.82 -8.93
CA ASP A 710 0.50 28.64 -7.92
C ASP A 710 -0.19 30.02 -7.87
N THR A 711 -0.81 30.33 -6.73
CA THR A 711 -1.44 31.63 -6.46
C THR A 711 -1.10 32.08 -5.04
N THR A 712 -0.07 32.94 -5.01
CA THR A 712 0.00 34.22 -4.29
C THR A 712 0.14 34.23 -2.76
N SER A 713 1.29 34.77 -2.32
CA SER A 713 1.36 35.62 -1.12
C SER A 713 2.17 36.90 -1.38
N SER A 714 1.51 38.05 -1.25
CA SER A 714 2.03 39.43 -1.19
C SER A 714 3.01 39.62 -0.03
N SER A 715 4.08 40.44 -0.07
CA SER A 715 4.09 41.92 -0.06
C SER A 715 5.58 42.32 0.12
N SER A 716 6.22 43.30 -0.54
CA SER A 716 6.04 44.75 -0.31
C SER A 716 7.03 45.55 -1.18
N ARG A 717 6.49 46.39 -2.08
CA ARG A 717 6.83 47.82 -2.29
C ARG A 717 8.31 48.25 -2.36
N ARG A 718 8.81 48.49 -3.58
CA ARG A 718 9.58 49.70 -3.94
C ARG A 718 9.53 50.00 -5.44
N GLU A 719 9.24 51.27 -5.72
CA GLU A 719 8.91 51.95 -6.97
C GLU A 719 9.84 51.73 -8.16
N ALA A 720 9.27 51.34 -9.30
CA ALA A 720 9.57 51.91 -10.62
C ALA A 720 8.28 51.90 -11.47
N ILE A 721 8.03 53.01 -12.17
CA ILE A 721 6.78 53.40 -12.80
C ILE A 721 6.82 53.06 -14.31
N VAL A 722 5.79 52.33 -14.76
CA VAL A 722 5.05 52.40 -16.06
C VAL A 722 5.77 52.03 -17.37
N GLU A 723 5.30 50.91 -17.96
CA GLU A 723 4.69 50.87 -19.31
C GLU A 723 3.85 49.57 -19.46
N SER A 724 2.61 49.62 -18.98
CA SER A 724 1.53 48.70 -19.40
C SER A 724 0.54 49.54 -20.20
N ASP A 725 0.61 49.47 -21.52
CA ASP A 725 -0.54 49.78 -22.40
C ASP A 725 -0.16 49.53 -23.86
N SER A 726 -0.35 48.29 -24.31
CA SER A 726 -1.08 47.98 -25.55
C SER A 726 -0.95 46.49 -25.81
N ILE A 727 -2.04 45.74 -25.60
CA ILE A 727 -2.24 44.53 -26.40
C ILE A 727 -2.12 44.96 -27.86
N ASP A 728 -1.22 44.34 -28.62
CA ASP A 728 -1.04 44.71 -30.01
C ASP A 728 -2.20 44.19 -30.89
N ASP A 729 -2.25 44.60 -32.16
CA ASP A 729 -3.34 44.19 -33.06
C ASP A 729 -3.34 42.68 -33.35
N GLU A 730 -2.20 42.00 -33.22
CA GLU A 730 -2.05 40.56 -33.42
C GLU A 730 -2.53 39.81 -32.18
N GLU A 731 -2.10 40.21 -30.99
CA GLU A 731 -2.55 39.68 -29.71
C GLU A 731 -4.07 39.85 -29.53
N LEU A 732 -4.62 41.01 -29.93
CA LEU A 732 -6.07 41.24 -29.93
C LEU A 732 -6.80 40.34 -30.94
N HIS A 733 -6.20 40.09 -32.11
CA HIS A 733 -6.77 39.16 -33.10
C HIS A 733 -6.78 37.72 -32.58
N ARG A 734 -5.70 37.29 -31.94
CA ARG A 734 -5.57 35.97 -31.31
C ARG A 734 -6.54 35.81 -30.14
N LEU A 735 -6.71 36.85 -29.33
CA LEU A 735 -7.69 36.87 -28.25
C LEU A 735 -9.13 36.79 -28.79
N ALA A 736 -9.45 37.49 -29.89
CA ALA A 736 -10.75 37.38 -30.53
C ALA A 736 -11.03 35.97 -31.08
N GLN A 737 -10.02 35.31 -31.67
CA GLN A 737 -10.11 33.91 -32.10
C GLN A 737 -10.31 32.97 -30.90
N LEU A 738 -9.66 33.25 -29.77
CA LEU A 738 -9.83 32.48 -28.54
C LEU A 738 -11.27 32.61 -28.01
N VAL A 739 -11.85 33.82 -28.01
CA VAL A 739 -13.26 34.05 -27.63
C VAL A 739 -14.23 33.34 -28.58
N GLU A 740 -13.98 33.39 -29.90
CA GLU A 740 -14.84 32.77 -30.91
C GLU A 740 -14.84 31.23 -30.82
N HIS A 741 -13.70 30.63 -30.53
CA HIS A 741 -13.53 29.19 -30.52
C HIS A 741 -13.68 28.55 -29.14
N ALA A 742 -13.86 29.33 -28.07
CA ALA A 742 -14.00 28.80 -26.73
C ALA A 742 -15.31 27.98 -26.54
N PRO A 743 -15.26 26.84 -25.83
CA PRO A 743 -14.07 26.24 -25.23
C PRO A 743 -13.21 25.48 -26.26
N THR A 744 -11.89 25.67 -26.26
CA THR A 744 -10.96 25.08 -27.25
C THR A 744 -9.70 24.45 -26.63
N LYS A 745 -8.87 23.75 -27.42
CA LYS A 745 -7.60 23.15 -27.01
C LYS A 745 -6.40 23.79 -27.72
N ASN A 746 -5.22 23.70 -27.12
CA ASN A 746 -3.97 24.19 -27.72
C ASN A 746 -3.74 23.65 -29.15
N ARG A 747 -4.11 22.39 -29.42
CA ARG A 747 -3.96 21.78 -30.75
C ARG A 747 -4.87 22.41 -31.80
N GLU A 748 -6.11 22.74 -31.43
CA GLU A 748 -7.06 23.37 -32.35
C GLU A 748 -6.65 24.80 -32.67
N LEU A 749 -6.14 25.52 -31.66
CA LEU A 749 -5.52 26.83 -31.86
C LEU A 749 -4.21 26.71 -32.66
N ALA A 750 -3.41 25.65 -32.51
CA ALA A 750 -2.18 25.45 -33.27
C ALA A 750 -2.50 25.28 -34.77
N ASP A 751 -3.49 24.45 -35.07
CA ASP A 751 -4.00 24.26 -36.44
C ASP A 751 -4.57 25.58 -37.00
N LEU A 752 -5.27 26.37 -36.19
CA LEU A 752 -5.85 27.66 -36.58
C LEU A 752 -4.78 28.76 -36.78
N TRP A 753 -3.72 28.72 -35.99
CA TRP A 753 -2.69 29.77 -35.92
C TRP A 753 -1.46 29.48 -36.76
N GLY A 754 -1.33 28.25 -37.26
CA GLY A 754 -0.21 27.80 -38.07
C GLY A 754 1.04 27.46 -37.26
N TYR A 755 0.88 26.97 -36.03
CA TYR A 755 1.97 26.49 -35.17
C TYR A 755 2.21 24.99 -35.36
N ASP A 756 3.44 24.55 -35.17
CA ASP A 756 3.85 23.15 -35.40
C ASP A 756 3.42 22.24 -34.23
N SER A 757 3.14 22.83 -33.06
CA SER A 757 2.64 22.08 -31.89
C SER A 757 1.77 22.92 -30.95
N GLY A 758 0.97 22.23 -30.12
CA GLY A 758 0.20 22.87 -29.06
C GLY A 758 1.06 23.48 -27.94
N SER A 759 2.33 23.10 -27.83
CA SER A 759 3.26 23.67 -26.84
C SER A 759 3.69 25.09 -27.22
N GLU A 760 3.80 25.38 -28.52
CA GLU A 760 4.06 26.74 -29.01
C GLU A 760 2.89 27.68 -28.74
N VAL A 761 1.65 27.18 -28.92
CA VAL A 761 0.43 27.91 -28.53
C VAL A 761 0.42 28.19 -27.03
N TYR A 762 0.78 27.20 -26.21
CA TYR A 762 0.86 27.39 -24.77
C TYR A 762 1.89 28.46 -24.39
N GLN A 763 3.08 28.41 -25.00
CA GLN A 763 4.12 29.41 -24.77
C GLN A 763 3.65 30.80 -25.19
N TYR A 764 2.98 30.93 -26.35
CA TYR A 764 2.42 32.19 -26.80
C TYR A 764 1.36 32.72 -25.84
N LEU A 765 0.36 31.90 -25.48
CA LEU A 765 -0.71 32.27 -24.55
C LEU A 765 -0.17 32.70 -23.19
N SER A 766 0.74 31.92 -22.60
CA SER A 766 1.34 32.20 -21.29
C SER A 766 2.22 33.46 -21.27
N THR A 767 2.75 33.86 -22.41
CA THR A 767 3.63 35.04 -22.55
C THR A 767 2.86 36.30 -22.88
N HIS A 768 1.88 36.20 -23.79
CA HIS A 768 1.22 37.35 -24.40
C HIS A 768 -0.21 37.59 -23.93
N LEU A 769 -0.96 36.54 -23.56
CA LEU A 769 -2.39 36.61 -23.28
C LEU A 769 -2.77 36.12 -21.89
N ARG A 770 -1.81 35.94 -20.98
CA ARG A 770 -1.96 35.29 -19.67
C ARG A 770 -3.14 35.82 -18.83
N GLU A 771 -3.43 37.12 -18.93
CA GLU A 771 -4.49 37.78 -18.14
C GLU A 771 -5.90 37.60 -18.75
N TYR A 772 -5.99 37.16 -20.01
CA TYR A 772 -7.22 37.16 -20.80
C TYR A 772 -7.81 35.77 -21.07
N TYR A 773 -7.19 34.70 -20.58
CA TYR A 773 -7.73 33.34 -20.67
C TYR A 773 -7.50 32.55 -19.39
N GLU A 774 -8.33 31.53 -19.18
CA GLU A 774 -8.19 30.53 -18.13
C GLU A 774 -8.47 29.13 -18.69
N ARG A 775 -8.28 28.10 -17.85
CA ARG A 775 -8.66 26.72 -18.18
C ARG A 775 -9.80 26.27 -17.28
N ASN A 776 -10.84 25.71 -17.89
CA ASN A 776 -12.00 25.20 -17.16
C ASN A 776 -11.75 23.81 -16.55
N GLU A 777 -12.75 23.25 -15.86
CA GLU A 777 -12.69 21.94 -15.19
C GLU A 777 -12.30 20.78 -16.13
N ASP A 778 -12.60 20.90 -17.43
CA ASP A 778 -12.25 19.93 -18.48
C ASP A 778 -10.87 20.19 -19.12
N LYS A 779 -10.05 21.07 -18.51
CA LYS A 779 -8.74 21.54 -19.00
C LYS A 779 -8.81 22.27 -20.36
N LEU A 780 -9.98 22.75 -20.81
CA LEU A 780 -10.17 23.52 -22.05
C LEU A 780 -9.90 25.02 -21.84
N ILE A 781 -9.39 25.69 -22.86
CA ILE A 781 -9.08 27.12 -22.87
C ILE A 781 -10.39 27.90 -23.05
N VAL A 782 -10.64 28.83 -22.15
CA VAL A 782 -11.78 29.75 -22.18
C VAL A 782 -11.29 31.17 -21.88
N PRO A 783 -11.89 32.22 -22.47
CA PRO A 783 -11.52 33.59 -22.15
C PRO A 783 -11.95 33.95 -20.72
N THR A 784 -11.21 34.82 -20.05
CA THR A 784 -11.66 35.44 -18.80
C THR A 784 -12.70 36.52 -19.11
N ALA A 785 -13.48 36.94 -18.10
CA ALA A 785 -14.43 38.05 -18.25
C ALA A 785 -13.75 39.35 -18.76
N GLU A 786 -12.50 39.59 -18.36
CA GLU A 786 -11.69 40.71 -18.84
C GLU A 786 -11.28 40.54 -20.31
N GLY A 787 -10.94 39.32 -20.74
CA GLY A 787 -10.63 39.00 -22.13
C GLY A 787 -11.83 39.16 -23.08
N GLU A 788 -13.02 38.72 -22.66
CA GLU A 788 -14.26 38.90 -23.42
C GLU A 788 -14.62 40.39 -23.56
N GLN A 789 -14.56 41.15 -22.46
CA GLN A 789 -14.87 42.57 -22.46
C GLN A 789 -13.88 43.37 -23.34
N LEU A 790 -12.59 43.03 -23.32
CA LEU A 790 -11.58 43.71 -24.13
C LEU A 790 -11.80 43.51 -25.63
N VAL A 791 -12.17 42.29 -26.04
CA VAL A 791 -12.53 41.99 -27.44
C VAL A 791 -13.78 42.75 -27.83
N GLU A 792 -14.82 42.79 -27.00
CA GLU A 792 -16.06 43.51 -27.26
C GLU A 792 -15.84 45.03 -27.40
N GLU A 793 -15.07 45.65 -26.49
CA GLU A 793 -14.77 47.09 -26.52
C GLU A 793 -13.96 47.53 -27.76
N ARG A 794 -13.08 46.66 -28.28
CA ARG A 794 -12.22 46.94 -29.43
C ARG A 794 -12.86 46.57 -30.77
N THR A 795 -13.73 45.55 -30.80
CA THR A 795 -14.52 45.20 -32.00
C THR A 795 -15.72 46.11 -32.21
N ALA A 796 -16.31 46.69 -31.14
CA ALA A 796 -17.39 47.68 -31.24
C ALA A 796 -16.93 49.09 -31.67
N LYS A 797 -15.61 49.37 -31.62
CA LYS A 797 -15.00 50.65 -32.05
C LYS A 797 -14.44 50.64 -33.49
N ARG A 798 -14.45 49.49 -34.18
CA ARG A 798 -14.21 49.37 -35.63
C ARG A 798 -15.54 49.35 -36.37
#